data_AF-A0A9D2L7S0-F1
#
_entry.id   AF-A0A9D2L7S0-F1
#
_cell.length_a   1.000
_cell.length_b   1.000
_cell.length_c   1.000
_cell.angle_alpha   90.00
_cell.angle_beta   90.00
_cell.angle_gamma   90.00
#
_symmetry.space_group_name_H-M   'P 1'
#
loop_
_entity.id
_entity.type
_entity.pdbx_description
1 polymer ?
#
loop_
_entity_poly.entity_id
_entity_poly.type
_entity_poly.pdbx_seq_one_letter_code
_entity_poly.pdbx_strand_id
1 'polypeptide(L)'
;MKMKIAMTLVLCCLAGSLTACRSKGTESSPSEAVETSAEGQETDENTDGEAGESAGEAADVSSQFSDDEMFTDRDYETDSNEVTAEISLDGTGASCQGDGVEISGQVITITEEGTYLFSGTLEDGSIIVDAPDAAKVHLILNGVSISSGTSAPIYVSQADKVFLTLAEGTENALSNGGVFESQINESIDSVIFSKQDLTLNGAGSLTVTSPAGHGIRSNDDLVITGGSYTISCASHGLKANDSIRITGITTLNIRSGKDGIHSEHDSDTSLGFVYISGGTFDIEADGDGISASGMMQIEDGDFKLVTGGGSENGAHSGAEAARGFGGPGRGGGRGGEAPEEAAPAETEPMETAAAETTSMKGLKAGGNLLINGGTFSIDSADDSIHSNVSISIGGGTFELSTGDDAIHGDDTLTITAGDIFIQESYEGLEALHVEIQGGNIQLTAADDGINAAGESGAVPNPPERNGSEQGNSEDTDSETLPQGPGGGGRGGRGGGPGGMGMGKRGGPGGGPSSSNGTISISGGTILIHASGDGIDANGSADILGGSVTIVGPAHGDTSILDYDTTASISGGTFIGTGSSGMGQTFGDSEQAAVAILLEEQAAGTEVSLRDSDGNILISTVPDQPFSMILLSSPDLTAGETYQVTAGEMVLEATAQ
;
A
#
# COMPACT_ATOMS: atom_id res chain seq x y z
N MET A 1 43.65 -11.68 34.96
CA MET A 1 42.51 -12.06 35.81
C MET A 1 41.37 -12.39 34.86
N LYS A 2 40.91 -13.64 34.86
CA LYS A 2 39.82 -14.14 34.01
C LYS A 2 38.75 -14.68 34.96
N MET A 3 37.51 -14.23 34.86
CA MET A 3 36.37 -14.90 35.48
C MET A 3 35.41 -15.35 34.37
N LYS A 4 35.25 -16.66 34.30
CA LYS A 4 34.24 -17.40 33.55
C LYS A 4 32.95 -17.39 34.38
N ILE A 5 31.80 -17.18 33.74
CA ILE A 5 30.49 -17.51 34.32
C ILE A 5 29.92 -18.66 33.50
N ALA A 6 29.52 -19.71 34.22
CA ALA A 6 29.02 -20.96 33.68
C ALA A 6 27.51 -21.09 33.92
N MET A 7 26.84 -21.53 32.86
CA MET A 7 25.51 -22.09 32.70
C MET A 7 25.16 -23.18 33.73
N THR A 8 23.92 -23.23 34.23
CA THR A 8 23.29 -24.48 34.73
C THR A 8 21.76 -24.43 34.59
N LEU A 9 21.28 -25.38 33.78
CA LEU A 9 19.90 -25.77 33.51
C LEU A 9 19.35 -26.62 34.68
N VAL A 10 18.09 -26.42 35.10
CA VAL A 10 17.41 -27.29 36.07
C VAL A 10 16.13 -27.85 35.45
N LEU A 11 16.16 -29.15 35.15
CA LEU A 11 15.03 -29.99 34.78
C LEU A 11 14.63 -30.83 36.01
N CYS A 12 13.41 -30.68 36.51
CA CYS A 12 12.88 -31.47 37.62
C CYS A 12 11.75 -32.39 37.15
N CYS A 13 12.05 -33.69 37.09
CA CYS A 13 11.05 -34.76 37.02
C CYS A 13 10.38 -34.94 38.39
N LEU A 14 9.04 -35.12 38.41
CA LEU A 14 8.34 -35.70 39.54
C LEU A 14 7.39 -36.80 39.04
N ALA A 15 7.64 -38.04 39.47
CA ALA A 15 6.79 -39.19 39.29
C ALA A 15 6.03 -39.49 40.59
N GLY A 16 4.74 -39.84 40.49
CA GLY A 16 3.90 -40.21 41.62
C GLY A 16 2.67 -41.04 41.22
N SER A 17 2.84 -42.37 41.29
CA SER A 17 1.87 -43.42 41.69
C SER A 17 0.40 -43.44 41.21
N LEU A 18 0.10 -44.43 40.35
CA LEU A 18 -0.91 -45.50 40.42
C LEU A 18 -2.14 -45.34 41.34
N THR A 19 -3.35 -45.46 40.76
CA THR A 19 -4.43 -46.37 41.23
C THR A 19 -5.31 -46.82 40.04
N ALA A 20 -5.68 -48.09 40.03
CA ALA A 20 -6.26 -48.85 38.93
C ALA A 20 -7.80 -48.83 38.87
N CYS A 21 -8.34 -48.98 37.65
CA CYS A 21 -9.53 -49.80 37.39
C CYS A 21 -9.48 -50.35 35.95
N ARG A 22 -10.11 -51.50 35.74
CA ARG A 22 -9.71 -52.59 34.85
C ARG A 22 -10.90 -53.04 34.01
N SER A 23 -10.73 -53.22 32.69
CA SER A 23 -11.28 -54.39 31.94
C SER A 23 -10.89 -54.43 30.46
N LYS A 24 -10.10 -55.47 30.10
CA LYS A 24 -10.17 -56.42 28.95
C LYS A 24 -10.57 -55.85 27.58
N GLY A 25 -9.74 -55.92 26.54
CA GLY A 25 -9.16 -57.10 25.86
C GLY A 25 -9.66 -57.03 24.39
N THR A 26 -8.94 -57.31 23.30
CA THR A 26 -7.91 -58.32 23.01
C THR A 26 -7.20 -57.94 21.68
N GLU A 27 -5.97 -58.41 21.53
CA GLU A 27 -5.02 -58.40 20.37
C GLU A 27 -5.67 -58.87 19.04
N SER A 28 -5.16 -58.64 17.81
CA SER A 28 -3.78 -58.76 17.30
C SER A 28 -3.65 -58.21 15.85
N SER A 29 -2.45 -57.73 15.49
CA SER A 29 -1.98 -57.33 14.13
C SER A 29 -1.71 -58.53 13.17
N PRO A 30 -1.03 -58.37 12.00
CA PRO A 30 -1.52 -57.80 10.73
C PRO A 30 -1.23 -58.74 9.52
N SER A 31 -1.71 -58.43 8.31
CA SER A 31 -1.12 -58.91 7.04
C SER A 31 -1.75 -58.24 5.82
N GLU A 32 -0.88 -57.64 5.00
CA GLU A 32 -0.85 -57.53 3.52
C GLU A 32 -1.68 -58.60 2.76
N ALA A 33 -2.12 -58.46 1.51
CA ALA A 33 -2.16 -57.41 0.49
C ALA A 33 -2.96 -58.02 -0.71
N VAL A 34 -3.04 -57.25 -1.80
CA VAL A 34 -3.26 -57.66 -3.19
C VAL A 34 -4.70 -57.53 -3.74
N GLU A 35 -4.85 -56.44 -4.49
CA GLU A 35 -5.37 -56.30 -5.85
C GLU A 35 -6.37 -57.34 -6.38
N THR A 36 -7.46 -56.88 -7.01
CA THR A 36 -7.52 -56.71 -8.48
C THR A 36 -8.95 -56.39 -8.96
N SER A 37 -9.03 -55.31 -9.75
CA SER A 37 -9.62 -55.27 -11.10
C SER A 37 -11.14 -55.33 -11.31
N ALA A 38 -11.60 -54.20 -11.86
CA ALA A 38 -12.12 -54.05 -13.23
C ALA A 38 -13.64 -54.04 -13.48
N GLU A 39 -14.01 -52.93 -14.15
CA GLU A 39 -14.98 -52.78 -15.24
C GLU A 39 -16.47 -53.00 -14.86
N GLY A 40 -17.41 -52.09 -15.12
CA GLY A 40 -17.52 -51.07 -16.17
C GLY A 40 -18.87 -51.27 -16.88
N GLN A 41 -19.51 -50.14 -17.27
CA GLN A 41 -20.56 -50.00 -18.30
C GLN A 41 -22.02 -49.68 -17.83
N GLU A 42 -22.38 -48.38 -17.97
CA GLU A 42 -23.48 -47.74 -18.78
C GLU A 42 -24.90 -48.38 -18.78
N THR A 43 -26.07 -47.71 -18.81
CA THR A 43 -26.53 -46.41 -19.35
C THR A 43 -27.85 -45.92 -18.68
N ASP A 44 -28.19 -44.65 -18.94
CA ASP A 44 -29.53 -44.04 -19.21
C ASP A 44 -30.29 -43.20 -18.14
N GLU A 45 -30.15 -41.87 -18.33
CA GLU A 45 -31.11 -40.73 -18.31
C GLU A 45 -32.50 -40.86 -17.66
N ASN A 46 -32.89 -39.95 -16.75
CA ASN A 46 -33.41 -38.59 -17.03
C ASN A 46 -34.17 -37.96 -15.82
N THR A 47 -34.16 -36.63 -15.78
CA THR A 47 -35.07 -35.63 -15.14
C THR A 47 -34.93 -35.16 -13.68
N ASP A 48 -34.61 -33.86 -13.60
CA ASP A 48 -35.11 -32.74 -12.77
C ASP A 48 -34.81 -32.62 -11.27
N GLY A 49 -34.20 -31.47 -10.93
CA GLY A 49 -34.32 -30.84 -9.61
C GLY A 49 -33.11 -29.99 -9.21
N GLU A 50 -33.07 -28.73 -9.65
CA GLU A 50 -32.15 -27.69 -9.17
C GLU A 50 -32.25 -27.45 -7.65
N ALA A 51 -31.08 -27.33 -7.01
CA ALA A 51 -30.81 -26.42 -5.90
C ALA A 51 -29.30 -26.15 -5.92
N GLY A 52 -28.91 -25.07 -6.57
CA GLY A 52 -27.53 -24.59 -6.58
C GLY A 52 -27.22 -23.93 -5.24
N GLU A 53 -26.42 -24.60 -4.42
CA GLU A 53 -25.71 -23.96 -3.32
C GLU A 53 -24.62 -23.07 -3.93
N SER A 54 -24.77 -21.76 -3.76
CA SER A 54 -23.70 -20.79 -3.95
C SER A 54 -22.71 -20.99 -2.81
N ALA A 55 -21.69 -21.79 -3.06
CA ALA A 55 -20.48 -21.77 -2.27
C ALA A 55 -19.77 -20.44 -2.58
N GLY A 56 -19.56 -19.63 -1.55
CA GLY A 56 -18.75 -18.42 -1.63
C GLY A 56 -17.42 -18.74 -2.29
N GLU A 57 -17.12 -18.00 -3.34
CA GLU A 57 -15.81 -18.00 -3.99
C GLU A 57 -14.83 -17.42 -2.96
N ALA A 58 -14.10 -18.33 -2.30
CA ALA A 58 -12.93 -17.94 -1.53
C ALA A 58 -11.96 -17.23 -2.49
N ALA A 59 -11.55 -16.02 -2.10
CA ALA A 59 -10.54 -15.23 -2.78
C ALA A 59 -9.36 -16.12 -3.22
N ASP A 60 -8.85 -15.84 -4.41
CA ASP A 60 -7.78 -16.55 -5.09
C ASP A 60 -6.48 -16.60 -4.26
N VAL A 61 -6.33 -17.63 -3.42
CA VAL A 61 -5.13 -17.90 -2.61
C VAL A 61 -3.98 -18.46 -3.47
N SER A 62 -4.02 -18.35 -4.80
CA SER A 62 -3.04 -18.99 -5.71
C SER A 62 -1.87 -18.11 -6.16
N SER A 63 -1.74 -16.87 -5.67
CA SER A 63 -0.76 -15.88 -6.17
C SER A 63 0.16 -15.25 -5.11
N GLN A 64 0.32 -15.85 -3.92
CA GLN A 64 1.28 -15.36 -2.91
C GLN A 64 2.69 -15.89 -3.16
N PHE A 65 3.70 -15.03 -3.00
CA PHE A 65 5.11 -15.41 -3.01
C PHE A 65 5.54 -16.09 -1.71
N SER A 66 6.62 -16.87 -1.79
CA SER A 66 7.30 -17.46 -0.63
C SER A 66 8.78 -17.08 -0.57
N ASP A 67 9.39 -17.12 0.62
CA ASP A 67 10.82 -16.86 0.82
C ASP A 67 11.71 -17.73 -0.09
N ASP A 68 11.34 -19.01 -0.29
CA ASP A 68 12.10 -19.96 -1.13
C ASP A 68 12.10 -19.55 -2.63
N GLU A 69 11.10 -18.81 -3.08
CA GLU A 69 11.03 -18.26 -4.44
C GLU A 69 11.71 -16.90 -4.54
N MET A 70 11.69 -16.13 -3.45
CA MET A 70 12.18 -14.75 -3.42
C MET A 70 13.68 -14.66 -3.16
N PHE A 71 14.29 -15.64 -2.50
CA PHE A 71 15.70 -15.62 -2.15
C PHE A 71 16.42 -16.92 -2.51
N THR A 72 17.66 -16.80 -2.93
CA THR A 72 18.55 -17.96 -3.17
C THR A 72 19.58 -18.10 -2.06
N ASP A 73 20.14 -19.30 -1.87
CA ASP A 73 21.23 -19.52 -0.91
C ASP A 73 22.39 -18.53 -1.10
N ARG A 74 22.72 -18.21 -2.36
CA ARG A 74 23.81 -17.30 -2.72
C ARG A 74 23.55 -15.87 -2.27
N ASP A 75 22.29 -15.47 -2.09
CA ASP A 75 21.95 -14.13 -1.58
C ASP A 75 22.34 -13.95 -0.10
N TYR A 76 22.45 -15.05 0.65
CA TYR A 76 22.87 -15.05 2.05
C TYR A 76 24.37 -15.30 2.24
N GLU A 77 25.10 -15.61 1.18
CA GLU A 77 26.53 -15.92 1.29
C GLU A 77 27.35 -14.65 1.57
N THR A 78 27.97 -14.60 2.74
CA THR A 78 28.74 -13.45 3.24
C THR A 78 30.23 -13.77 3.47
N ASP A 79 30.63 -15.03 3.28
CA ASP A 79 31.97 -15.52 3.65
C ASP A 79 33.09 -15.01 2.74
N SER A 80 34.24 -14.72 3.35
CA SER A 80 35.47 -14.23 2.70
C SER A 80 36.58 -15.29 2.61
N ASN A 81 36.23 -16.59 2.65
CA ASN A 81 37.20 -17.65 2.91
C ASN A 81 38.26 -17.83 1.80
N GLU A 82 37.93 -17.50 0.55
CA GLU A 82 38.89 -17.35 -0.55
C GLU A 82 38.57 -16.08 -1.33
N VAL A 83 39.46 -15.09 -1.26
CA VAL A 83 39.37 -13.85 -2.05
C VAL A 83 40.19 -14.01 -3.33
N THR A 84 39.63 -13.63 -4.46
CA THR A 84 40.31 -13.53 -5.76
C THR A 84 41.36 -12.42 -5.72
N ALA A 85 41.01 -11.28 -5.13
CA ALA A 85 41.95 -10.18 -4.90
C ALA A 85 41.61 -9.36 -3.65
N GLU A 86 42.65 -8.81 -3.03
CA GLU A 86 42.56 -7.79 -1.97
C GLU A 86 42.94 -6.42 -2.55
N ILE A 87 42.05 -5.44 -2.37
CA ILE A 87 42.20 -4.07 -2.88
C ILE A 87 42.26 -3.11 -1.69
N SER A 88 43.38 -2.40 -1.57
CA SER A 88 43.59 -1.34 -0.57
C SER A 88 43.53 0.02 -1.24
N LEU A 89 42.66 0.89 -0.73
CA LEU A 89 42.42 2.24 -1.21
C LEU A 89 43.18 3.27 -0.31
N ASP A 90 43.90 4.22 -0.91
CA ASP A 90 44.86 5.10 -0.20
C ASP A 90 44.54 6.60 -0.24
N GLY A 91 43.34 6.95 -0.72
CA GLY A 91 42.84 8.31 -0.91
C GLY A 91 42.91 8.73 -2.37
N THR A 92 44.05 8.51 -3.04
CA THR A 92 44.30 9.01 -4.41
C THR A 92 44.51 7.91 -5.44
N GLY A 93 44.46 6.65 -5.02
CA GLY A 93 44.54 5.48 -5.87
C GLY A 93 44.30 4.20 -5.08
N ALA A 94 44.67 3.08 -5.69
CA ALA A 94 44.49 1.75 -5.13
C ALA A 94 45.71 0.85 -5.42
N SER A 95 45.91 -0.14 -4.55
CA SER A 95 46.82 -1.26 -4.78
C SER A 95 46.04 -2.58 -4.71
N CYS A 96 46.38 -3.52 -5.58
CA CYS A 96 45.73 -4.83 -5.65
C CYS A 96 46.75 -5.95 -5.43
N GLN A 97 46.35 -6.95 -4.63
CA GLN A 97 47.00 -8.26 -4.54
C GLN A 97 46.03 -9.33 -5.04
N GLY A 98 46.23 -9.80 -6.26
CA GLY A 98 45.38 -10.78 -6.94
C GLY A 98 45.30 -10.50 -8.44
N ASP A 99 44.42 -11.23 -9.12
CA ASP A 99 44.12 -11.07 -10.56
C ASP A 99 42.68 -10.53 -10.74
N GLY A 100 42.24 -10.31 -11.99
CA GLY A 100 40.86 -9.88 -12.29
C GLY A 100 40.55 -8.41 -12.01
N VAL A 101 41.57 -7.58 -11.74
CA VAL A 101 41.43 -6.15 -11.41
C VAL A 101 42.35 -5.29 -12.28
N GLU A 102 41.78 -4.28 -12.93
CA GLU A 102 42.52 -3.20 -13.60
C GLU A 102 42.41 -1.90 -12.81
N ILE A 103 43.53 -1.22 -12.56
CA ILE A 103 43.56 0.06 -11.82
C ILE A 103 44.08 1.16 -12.73
N SER A 104 43.25 2.17 -12.95
CA SER A 104 43.59 3.38 -13.71
C SER A 104 43.34 4.62 -12.85
N GLY A 105 44.36 5.08 -12.13
CA GLY A 105 44.24 6.17 -11.18
C GLY A 105 43.31 5.81 -10.01
N GLN A 106 42.17 6.49 -9.90
CA GLN A 106 41.14 6.27 -8.88
C GLN A 106 39.97 5.40 -9.39
N VAL A 107 40.09 4.83 -10.58
CA VAL A 107 39.10 3.90 -11.14
C VAL A 107 39.64 2.48 -11.02
N ILE A 108 38.86 1.61 -10.38
CA ILE A 108 39.16 0.19 -10.20
C ILE A 108 38.12 -0.61 -10.98
N THR A 109 38.55 -1.31 -12.02
CA THR A 109 37.66 -2.13 -12.86
C THR A 109 37.86 -3.61 -12.55
N ILE A 110 36.78 -4.28 -12.15
CA ILE A 110 36.71 -5.72 -11.98
C ILE A 110 36.34 -6.36 -13.31
N THR A 111 37.18 -7.26 -13.81
CA THR A 111 37.07 -7.81 -15.18
C THR A 111 36.77 -9.30 -15.24
N GLU A 112 36.79 -10.00 -14.10
CA GLU A 112 36.58 -11.45 -14.03
C GLU A 112 35.62 -11.84 -12.90
N GLU A 113 34.99 -13.01 -13.02
CA GLU A 113 34.25 -13.63 -11.93
C GLU A 113 35.16 -13.84 -10.71
N GLY A 114 34.68 -13.53 -9.50
CA GLY A 114 35.50 -13.68 -8.30
C GLY A 114 34.97 -12.94 -7.09
N THR A 115 35.70 -13.09 -5.98
CA THR A 115 35.44 -12.39 -4.71
C THR A 115 36.52 -11.36 -4.45
N TYR A 116 36.14 -10.10 -4.27
CA TYR A 116 37.03 -8.95 -4.21
C TYR A 116 36.85 -8.20 -2.89
N LEU A 117 37.90 -8.20 -2.06
CA LEU A 117 37.88 -7.56 -0.74
C LEU A 117 38.44 -6.14 -0.82
N PHE A 118 37.62 -5.15 -0.49
CA PHE A 118 37.99 -3.74 -0.50
C PHE A 118 38.15 -3.19 0.92
N SER A 119 39.15 -2.33 1.12
CA SER A 119 39.34 -1.57 2.36
C SER A 119 40.01 -0.22 2.09
N GLY A 120 39.74 0.77 2.95
CA GLY A 120 40.37 2.09 2.87
C GLY A 120 39.51 3.16 2.20
N THR A 121 40.12 4.22 1.67
CA THR A 121 39.41 5.40 1.17
C THR A 121 39.79 5.78 -0.26
N LEU A 122 38.84 6.28 -1.05
CA LEU A 122 39.09 7.08 -2.27
C LEU A 122 38.37 8.42 -2.17
N GLU A 123 39.10 9.50 -2.48
CA GLU A 123 38.58 10.87 -2.41
C GLU A 123 37.73 11.24 -3.64
N ASP A 124 38.04 10.69 -4.81
CA ASP A 124 37.28 10.90 -6.05
C ASP A 124 37.47 9.71 -7.01
N GLY A 125 36.74 8.63 -6.77
CA GLY A 125 36.94 7.35 -7.45
C GLY A 125 35.70 6.51 -7.63
N SER A 126 35.88 5.40 -8.35
CA SER A 126 34.81 4.46 -8.68
C SER A 126 35.34 3.03 -8.71
N ILE A 127 34.52 2.09 -8.24
CA ILE A 127 34.62 0.67 -8.51
C ILE A 127 33.67 0.37 -9.68
N ILE A 128 34.20 -0.16 -10.77
CA ILE A 128 33.43 -0.57 -11.95
C ILE A 128 33.46 -2.09 -12.04
N VAL A 129 32.29 -2.73 -12.20
CA VAL A 129 32.20 -4.14 -12.54
C VAL A 129 31.90 -4.24 -14.03
N ASP A 130 32.85 -4.76 -14.79
CA ASP A 130 32.80 -4.97 -16.24
C ASP A 130 33.35 -6.37 -16.56
N ALA A 131 32.60 -7.38 -16.10
CA ALA A 131 32.95 -8.79 -16.21
C ALA A 131 32.07 -9.48 -17.29
N PRO A 132 32.40 -10.71 -17.72
CA PRO A 132 31.56 -11.44 -18.67
C PRO A 132 30.09 -11.56 -18.22
N ASP A 133 29.13 -11.60 -19.15
CA ASP A 133 27.68 -11.66 -18.86
C ASP A 133 27.23 -12.86 -18.01
N ALA A 134 28.05 -13.90 -17.91
CA ALA A 134 27.76 -15.07 -17.09
C ALA A 134 28.45 -15.03 -15.71
N ALA A 135 29.20 -13.96 -15.42
CA ALA A 135 30.04 -13.87 -14.24
C ALA A 135 29.25 -13.42 -13.00
N LYS A 136 29.40 -14.16 -11.90
CA LYS A 136 28.88 -13.76 -10.59
C LYS A 136 29.96 -13.10 -9.76
N VAL A 137 29.93 -11.78 -9.67
CA VAL A 137 30.97 -10.98 -8.99
C VAL A 137 30.56 -10.69 -7.55
N HIS A 138 31.48 -10.89 -6.61
CA HIS A 138 31.23 -10.66 -5.19
C HIS A 138 32.19 -9.61 -4.65
N LEU A 139 31.65 -8.45 -4.25
CA LEU A 139 32.37 -7.34 -3.66
C LEU A 139 32.18 -7.37 -2.14
N ILE A 140 33.26 -7.35 -1.36
CA ILE A 140 33.21 -7.27 0.10
C ILE A 140 33.75 -5.92 0.54
N LEU A 141 32.91 -5.09 1.15
CA LEU A 141 33.30 -3.79 1.71
C LEU A 141 33.69 -3.95 3.17
N ASN A 142 34.98 -3.73 3.46
CA ASN A 142 35.58 -3.87 4.78
C ASN A 142 36.17 -2.53 5.24
N GLY A 143 35.30 -1.60 5.64
CA GLY A 143 35.71 -0.25 6.05
C GLY A 143 36.09 0.63 4.86
N VAL A 144 35.23 0.64 3.83
CA VAL A 144 35.42 1.37 2.58
C VAL A 144 34.76 2.74 2.65
N SER A 145 35.46 3.79 2.24
CA SER A 145 34.90 5.12 2.05
C SER A 145 35.24 5.66 0.66
N ILE A 146 34.26 5.82 -0.23
CA ILE A 146 34.49 6.31 -1.60
C ILE A 146 33.58 7.50 -1.86
N SER A 147 34.18 8.61 -2.30
CA SER A 147 33.43 9.73 -2.89
C SER A 147 33.69 9.77 -4.39
N SER A 148 32.69 10.17 -5.17
CA SER A 148 32.83 10.46 -6.60
C SER A 148 32.26 11.83 -6.90
N GLY A 149 33.03 12.70 -7.54
CA GLY A 149 32.60 14.07 -7.84
C GLY A 149 31.49 14.14 -8.88
N THR A 150 31.52 13.24 -9.87
CA THR A 150 30.66 13.33 -11.06
C THR A 150 30.01 12.01 -11.48
N SER A 151 30.23 10.91 -10.77
CA SER A 151 29.72 9.58 -11.13
C SER A 151 29.32 8.75 -9.91
N ALA A 152 29.09 7.45 -10.11
CA ALA A 152 28.80 6.49 -9.06
C ALA A 152 30.10 5.96 -8.42
N PRO A 153 30.21 5.96 -7.09
CA PRO A 153 31.24 5.20 -6.37
C PRO A 153 31.26 3.70 -6.72
N ILE A 154 30.11 3.09 -6.96
CA ILE A 154 30.02 1.70 -7.46
C ILE A 154 29.12 1.67 -8.70
N TYR A 155 29.67 1.17 -9.79
CA TYR A 155 28.97 1.04 -11.06
C TYR A 155 29.10 -0.38 -11.61
N VAL A 156 27.99 -1.11 -11.75
CA VAL A 156 27.95 -2.41 -12.42
C VAL A 156 27.51 -2.20 -13.86
N SER A 157 28.49 -2.20 -14.76
CA SER A 157 28.29 -2.11 -16.21
C SER A 157 27.76 -3.42 -16.78
N GLN A 158 28.39 -4.53 -16.38
CA GLN A 158 28.17 -5.85 -16.95
C GLN A 158 28.63 -6.97 -16.00
N ALA A 159 27.76 -7.96 -15.78
CA ALA A 159 27.94 -9.21 -15.04
C ALA A 159 26.65 -10.04 -15.19
N ASP A 160 26.58 -11.28 -14.68
CA ASP A 160 25.30 -11.97 -14.48
C ASP A 160 24.57 -11.40 -13.25
N LYS A 161 25.29 -11.32 -12.14
CA LYS A 161 24.78 -10.80 -10.85
C LYS A 161 25.93 -10.32 -9.99
N VAL A 162 25.69 -9.25 -9.23
CA VAL A 162 26.68 -8.72 -8.28
C VAL A 162 26.18 -8.87 -6.85
N PHE A 163 27.04 -9.36 -5.98
CA PHE A 163 26.83 -9.43 -4.53
C PHE A 163 27.70 -8.38 -3.86
N LEU A 164 27.10 -7.51 -3.05
CA LEU A 164 27.80 -6.51 -2.25
C LEU A 164 27.61 -6.83 -0.77
N THR A 165 28.66 -7.37 -0.15
CA THR A 165 28.67 -7.72 1.27
C THR A 165 29.27 -6.61 2.11
N LEU A 166 28.53 -6.19 3.13
CA LEU A 166 29.02 -5.32 4.20
C LEU A 166 29.68 -6.20 5.27
N ALA A 167 31.01 -6.14 5.37
CA ALA A 167 31.75 -6.96 6.32
C ALA A 167 31.32 -6.65 7.77
N GLU A 168 31.16 -7.69 8.59
CA GLU A 168 30.69 -7.57 9.96
C GLU A 168 31.54 -6.59 10.79
N GLY A 169 30.87 -5.71 11.54
CA GLY A 169 31.53 -4.75 12.43
C GLY A 169 32.24 -3.60 11.71
N THR A 170 32.00 -3.43 10.41
CA THR A 170 32.56 -2.32 9.63
C THR A 170 31.52 -1.25 9.28
N GLU A 171 32.02 -0.03 9.11
CA GLU A 171 31.27 1.11 8.60
C GLU A 171 31.81 1.47 7.23
N ASN A 172 30.92 1.51 6.24
CA ASN A 172 31.24 1.87 4.86
C ASN A 172 30.51 3.15 4.49
N ALA A 173 31.09 3.97 3.62
CA ALA A 173 30.50 5.23 3.19
C ALA A 173 30.70 5.45 1.68
N LEU A 174 29.62 5.71 0.95
CA LEU A 174 29.66 6.00 -0.47
C LEU A 174 28.91 7.31 -0.74
N SER A 175 29.50 8.22 -1.53
CA SER A 175 28.85 9.49 -1.83
C SER A 175 29.12 10.03 -3.24
N ASN A 176 28.15 10.78 -3.77
CA ASN A 176 28.28 11.55 -5.01
C ASN A 176 28.37 13.07 -4.71
N GLY A 177 29.09 13.81 -5.56
CA GLY A 177 29.32 15.26 -5.46
C GLY A 177 28.12 16.16 -5.80
N GLY A 178 26.95 15.60 -6.11
CA GLY A 178 25.72 16.31 -6.49
C GLY A 178 25.53 16.48 -8.00
N VAL A 179 26.32 15.78 -8.82
CA VAL A 179 26.19 15.76 -10.27
C VAL A 179 26.49 14.34 -10.76
N PHE A 180 25.67 13.85 -11.68
CA PHE A 180 26.00 12.68 -12.49
C PHE A 180 26.21 13.11 -13.94
N GLU A 181 27.46 13.04 -14.40
CA GLU A 181 27.80 13.32 -15.79
C GLU A 181 27.44 12.12 -16.66
N SER A 182 26.58 12.32 -17.64
CA SER A 182 26.20 11.27 -18.59
C SER A 182 27.42 10.76 -19.34
N GLN A 183 27.58 9.44 -19.37
CA GLN A 183 28.47 8.79 -20.33
C GLN A 183 27.70 8.67 -21.66
N ILE A 184 28.40 8.69 -22.80
CA ILE A 184 27.72 8.58 -24.11
C ILE A 184 26.91 7.28 -24.15
N ASN A 185 25.58 7.39 -24.27
CA ASN A 185 24.58 6.31 -24.24
C ASN A 185 24.23 5.71 -22.86
N GLU A 186 24.59 6.36 -21.75
CA GLU A 186 24.29 5.85 -20.42
C GLU A 186 24.03 6.95 -19.40
N SER A 187 22.96 6.76 -18.62
CA SER A 187 22.56 7.67 -17.54
C SER A 187 22.78 7.00 -16.20
N ILE A 188 24.00 7.12 -15.68
CA ILE A 188 24.28 6.81 -14.27
C ILE A 188 23.62 7.92 -13.45
N ASP A 189 22.81 7.55 -12.46
CA ASP A 189 22.05 8.51 -11.64
C ASP A 189 21.92 8.09 -10.17
N SER A 190 22.83 7.26 -9.68
CA SER A 190 22.83 6.77 -8.30
C SER A 190 24.24 6.50 -7.77
N VAL A 191 24.39 6.42 -6.44
CA VAL A 191 25.68 6.18 -5.79
C VAL A 191 26.14 4.73 -5.99
N ILE A 192 25.20 3.80 -5.90
CA ILE A 192 25.40 2.42 -6.37
C ILE A 192 24.44 2.23 -7.54
N PHE A 193 25.00 2.16 -8.74
CA PHE A 193 24.23 1.94 -9.97
C PHE A 193 24.55 0.57 -10.54
N SER A 194 23.54 -0.28 -10.69
CA SER A 194 23.68 -1.57 -11.35
C SER A 194 22.78 -1.67 -12.56
N LYS A 195 23.36 -2.09 -13.69
CA LYS A 195 22.58 -2.48 -14.85
C LYS A 195 22.01 -3.90 -14.74
N GLN A 196 22.45 -4.68 -13.78
CA GLN A 196 22.16 -6.11 -13.61
C GLN A 196 21.62 -6.36 -12.20
N ASP A 197 21.20 -7.59 -11.91
CA ASP A 197 20.82 -8.01 -10.56
C ASP A 197 21.87 -7.65 -9.51
N LEU A 198 21.39 -7.07 -8.41
CA LEU A 198 22.21 -6.65 -7.28
C LEU A 198 21.68 -7.26 -5.98
N THR A 199 22.56 -7.93 -5.25
CA THR A 199 22.27 -8.37 -3.88
C THR A 199 23.13 -7.59 -2.89
N LEU A 200 22.51 -7.07 -1.84
CA LEU A 200 23.16 -6.46 -0.68
C LEU A 200 23.00 -7.37 0.53
N ASN A 201 24.09 -7.67 1.22
CA ASN A 201 24.04 -8.56 2.39
C ASN A 201 25.16 -8.26 3.40
N GLY A 202 25.30 -9.12 4.40
CA GLY A 202 26.28 -8.97 5.47
C GLY A 202 25.71 -8.31 6.72
N ALA A 203 26.57 -8.08 7.72
CA ALA A 203 26.19 -7.53 9.02
C ALA A 203 26.86 -6.18 9.32
N GLY A 204 27.63 -5.65 8.37
CA GLY A 204 28.20 -4.30 8.45
C GLY A 204 27.17 -3.20 8.17
N SER A 205 27.64 -1.96 8.13
CA SER A 205 26.82 -0.80 7.82
C SER A 205 27.33 -0.04 6.59
N LEU A 206 26.40 0.64 5.91
CA LEU A 206 26.66 1.45 4.74
C LEU A 206 25.91 2.79 4.83
N THR A 207 26.65 3.89 4.77
CA THR A 207 26.09 5.24 4.58
C THR A 207 26.16 5.61 3.10
N VAL A 208 25.04 6.03 2.52
CA VAL A 208 24.92 6.51 1.13
C VAL A 208 24.47 7.97 1.15
N THR A 209 25.21 8.86 0.47
CA THR A 209 24.83 10.27 0.32
C THR A 209 24.81 10.68 -1.15
N SER A 210 23.63 11.06 -1.64
CA SER A 210 23.38 11.37 -3.04
C SER A 210 22.63 12.70 -3.19
N PRO A 211 23.32 13.85 -3.19
CA PRO A 211 22.67 15.17 -3.27
C PRO A 211 21.92 15.44 -4.61
N ALA A 212 22.13 14.58 -5.60
CA ALA A 212 21.35 14.47 -6.82
C ALA A 212 21.07 12.98 -7.07
N GLY A 213 20.02 12.62 -7.79
CA GLY A 213 19.76 11.22 -8.15
C GLY A 213 19.39 10.31 -6.97
N HIS A 214 19.42 9.00 -7.22
CA HIS A 214 19.01 7.95 -6.27
C HIS A 214 20.14 7.56 -5.31
N GLY A 215 19.79 6.88 -4.22
CA GLY A 215 20.77 6.21 -3.35
C GLY A 215 21.37 4.98 -4.03
N ILE A 216 20.57 3.92 -4.12
CA ILE A 216 20.95 2.62 -4.68
C ILE A 216 19.95 2.27 -5.78
N ARG A 217 20.44 1.90 -6.96
CA ARG A 217 19.61 1.51 -8.08
C ARG A 217 20.09 0.23 -8.76
N SER A 218 19.17 -0.67 -9.03
CA SER A 218 19.29 -1.75 -10.02
C SER A 218 18.38 -1.46 -11.21
N ASN A 219 18.77 -1.87 -12.42
CA ASN A 219 17.86 -1.89 -13.57
C ASN A 219 17.03 -3.16 -13.64
N ASP A 220 17.38 -4.19 -12.89
CA ASP A 220 16.67 -5.46 -12.84
C ASP A 220 16.24 -5.68 -11.38
N ASP A 221 16.70 -6.74 -10.71
CA ASP A 221 16.38 -7.04 -9.32
C ASP A 221 17.31 -6.34 -8.31
N LEU A 222 16.75 -5.95 -7.16
CA LEU A 222 17.48 -5.57 -5.95
C LEU A 222 17.07 -6.45 -4.77
N VAL A 223 18.01 -7.24 -4.26
CA VAL A 223 17.80 -8.16 -3.13
C VAL A 223 18.58 -7.67 -1.91
N ILE A 224 17.97 -7.64 -0.73
CA ILE A 224 18.63 -7.27 0.52
C ILE A 224 18.35 -8.33 1.59
N THR A 225 19.38 -9.05 2.03
CA THR A 225 19.24 -10.14 3.01
C THR A 225 19.88 -9.81 4.37
N GLY A 226 20.51 -8.64 4.49
CA GLY A 226 21.07 -8.16 5.75
C GLY A 226 21.82 -6.84 5.60
N GLY A 227 22.21 -6.28 6.75
CA GLY A 227 23.04 -5.09 6.85
C GLY A 227 22.25 -3.88 7.36
N SER A 228 22.98 -2.81 7.69
CA SER A 228 22.38 -1.55 8.11
C SER A 228 22.71 -0.45 7.12
N TYR A 229 21.69 0.19 6.56
CA TYR A 229 21.82 1.19 5.52
C TYR A 229 21.28 2.53 6.02
N THR A 230 22.07 3.59 5.85
CA THR A 230 21.63 4.98 6.07
C THR A 230 21.75 5.72 4.74
N ILE A 231 20.63 6.11 4.16
CA ILE A 231 20.57 6.68 2.81
C ILE A 231 19.96 8.08 2.89
N SER A 232 20.68 9.06 2.36
CA SER A 232 20.15 10.41 2.14
C SER A 232 20.33 10.77 0.67
N CYS A 233 19.22 11.01 -0.03
CA CYS A 233 19.23 11.22 -1.48
C CYS A 233 18.18 12.23 -1.96
N ALA A 234 18.42 12.85 -3.11
CA ALA A 234 17.49 13.81 -3.71
C ALA A 234 16.34 13.17 -4.51
N SER A 235 16.47 11.90 -4.87
CA SER A 235 15.44 11.10 -5.57
C SER A 235 15.08 9.88 -4.71
N HIS A 236 14.73 8.74 -5.32
CA HIS A 236 14.39 7.52 -4.57
C HIS A 236 15.57 6.96 -3.76
N GLY A 237 15.30 6.44 -2.56
CA GLY A 237 16.29 5.78 -1.71
C GLY A 237 16.83 4.51 -2.35
N LEU A 238 15.92 3.56 -2.57
CA LEU A 238 16.14 2.32 -3.33
C LEU A 238 15.29 2.36 -4.61
N LYS A 239 15.88 1.99 -5.76
CA LYS A 239 15.18 1.81 -7.03
C LYS A 239 15.53 0.47 -7.66
N ALA A 240 14.53 -0.27 -8.12
CA ALA A 240 14.71 -1.41 -9.02
C ALA A 240 13.62 -1.38 -10.09
N ASN A 241 13.82 -2.04 -11.22
CA ASN A 241 12.74 -2.16 -12.20
C ASN A 241 11.94 -3.45 -12.01
N ASP A 242 12.62 -4.57 -11.76
CA ASP A 242 11.96 -5.87 -11.76
C ASP A 242 11.40 -6.22 -10.39
N SER A 243 12.22 -6.12 -9.35
CA SER A 243 11.78 -6.35 -7.98
C SER A 243 12.67 -5.70 -6.93
N ILE A 244 12.07 -5.39 -5.79
CA ILE A 244 12.81 -5.17 -4.54
C ILE A 244 12.38 -6.23 -3.53
N ARG A 245 13.35 -7.01 -3.04
CA ARG A 245 13.12 -8.15 -2.13
C ARG A 245 13.96 -8.00 -0.88
N ILE A 246 13.33 -7.95 0.29
CA ILE A 246 14.00 -7.61 1.56
C ILE A 246 13.66 -8.64 2.64
N THR A 247 14.67 -9.10 3.36
CA THR A 247 14.51 -10.05 4.47
C THR A 247 15.64 -9.91 5.49
N GLY A 248 15.61 -10.78 6.50
CA GLY A 248 16.66 -10.92 7.51
C GLY A 248 16.71 -9.75 8.48
N ILE A 249 17.85 -9.61 9.16
CA ILE A 249 18.12 -8.50 10.09
C ILE A 249 18.61 -7.29 9.27
N THR A 250 17.76 -6.84 8.36
CA THR A 250 18.00 -5.65 7.53
C THR A 250 17.48 -4.42 8.26
N THR A 251 18.26 -3.34 8.27
CA THR A 251 17.82 -2.04 8.79
C THR A 251 18.00 -0.98 7.72
N LEU A 252 16.90 -0.31 7.34
CA LEU A 252 16.89 0.79 6.37
C LEU A 252 16.50 2.09 7.07
N ASN A 253 17.42 3.06 7.09
CA ASN A 253 17.16 4.43 7.51
C ASN A 253 17.26 5.32 6.26
N ILE A 254 16.13 5.73 5.69
CA ILE A 254 16.10 6.42 4.38
C ILE A 254 15.50 7.81 4.55
N ARG A 255 16.15 8.80 3.94
CA ARG A 255 15.69 10.18 3.77
C ARG A 255 15.77 10.53 2.28
N SER A 256 14.63 10.58 1.59
CA SER A 256 14.55 10.69 0.13
C SER A 256 13.71 11.88 -0.33
N GLY A 257 14.18 12.57 -1.37
CA GLY A 257 13.42 13.65 -2.05
C GLY A 257 12.33 13.15 -3.00
N LYS A 258 12.17 11.83 -3.09
CA LYS A 258 11.02 11.12 -3.68
C LYS A 258 10.75 9.90 -2.78
N ASP A 259 10.38 8.77 -3.37
CA ASP A 259 10.00 7.59 -2.60
C ASP A 259 11.16 6.95 -1.85
N GLY A 260 10.87 6.35 -0.69
CA GLY A 260 11.89 5.62 0.07
C GLY A 260 12.38 4.40 -0.69
N ILE A 261 11.43 3.55 -1.09
CA ILE A 261 11.64 2.32 -1.86
C ILE A 261 10.72 2.38 -3.09
N HIS A 262 11.29 2.24 -4.29
CA HIS A 262 10.54 2.34 -5.55
C HIS A 262 10.85 1.16 -6.47
N SER A 263 9.86 0.33 -6.76
CA SER A 263 9.93 -0.73 -7.77
C SER A 263 8.97 -0.39 -8.91
N GLU A 264 9.46 -0.30 -10.14
CA GLU A 264 8.60 0.08 -11.27
C GLU A 264 9.08 -0.52 -12.58
N HIS A 265 8.15 -1.15 -13.30
CA HIS A 265 8.35 -1.66 -14.65
C HIS A 265 7.23 -1.20 -15.59
N ASP A 266 7.59 -0.42 -16.63
CA ASP A 266 6.63 0.32 -17.46
C ASP A 266 5.68 -0.53 -18.32
N SER A 267 5.99 -1.81 -18.55
CA SER A 267 5.28 -2.63 -19.54
C SER A 267 4.90 -4.04 -19.12
N ASP A 268 5.42 -4.53 -17.99
CA ASP A 268 5.22 -5.90 -17.54
C ASP A 268 4.71 -5.85 -16.11
N THR A 269 3.43 -6.14 -15.94
CA THR A 269 2.74 -6.06 -14.66
C THR A 269 3.08 -7.22 -13.72
N SER A 270 3.85 -8.23 -14.18
CA SER A 270 4.41 -9.27 -13.31
C SER A 270 5.72 -8.85 -12.64
N LEU A 271 6.29 -7.73 -13.09
CA LEU A 271 7.50 -7.08 -12.57
C LEU A 271 7.11 -5.80 -11.81
N GLY A 272 8.12 -5.08 -11.30
CA GLY A 272 7.92 -3.89 -10.48
C GLY A 272 7.30 -4.18 -9.12
N PHE A 273 7.47 -5.40 -8.60
CA PHE A 273 6.90 -5.82 -7.33
C PHE A 273 7.84 -5.54 -6.14
N VAL A 274 7.27 -5.55 -4.94
CA VAL A 274 8.00 -5.47 -3.68
C VAL A 274 7.63 -6.65 -2.80
N TYR A 275 8.62 -7.36 -2.27
CA TYR A 275 8.45 -8.45 -1.31
C TYR A 275 9.28 -8.18 -0.05
N ILE A 276 8.64 -8.21 1.12
CA ILE A 276 9.32 -7.99 2.40
C ILE A 276 8.94 -9.10 3.37
N SER A 277 9.89 -9.92 3.80
CA SER A 277 9.65 -10.94 4.83
C SER A 277 10.23 -10.61 6.20
N GLY A 278 10.89 -9.45 6.34
CA GLY A 278 11.34 -8.93 7.62
C GLY A 278 12.28 -7.73 7.46
N GLY A 279 12.60 -7.10 8.59
CA GLY A 279 13.52 -5.96 8.67
C GLY A 279 12.95 -4.82 9.51
N THR A 280 13.73 -3.74 9.62
CA THR A 280 13.33 -2.48 10.27
C THR A 280 13.51 -1.33 9.29
N PHE A 281 12.47 -0.51 9.16
CA PHE A 281 12.37 0.55 8.16
C PHE A 281 12.04 1.87 8.87
N ASP A 282 12.97 2.82 8.89
CA ASP A 282 12.73 4.22 9.29
C ASP A 282 12.89 5.09 8.03
N ILE A 283 11.78 5.43 7.39
CA ILE A 283 11.74 6.09 6.08
C ILE A 283 11.02 7.43 6.23
N GLU A 284 11.66 8.49 5.76
CA GLU A 284 11.06 9.80 5.53
C GLU A 284 11.22 10.11 4.05
N ALA A 285 10.11 10.27 3.35
CA ALA A 285 10.07 10.46 1.91
C ALA A 285 9.23 11.69 1.56
N ASP A 286 9.72 12.52 0.64
CA ASP A 286 8.89 13.58 0.06
C ASP A 286 7.80 13.01 -0.87
N GLY A 287 7.99 11.77 -1.34
CA GLY A 287 7.00 10.98 -2.08
C GLY A 287 6.41 9.85 -1.24
N ASP A 288 6.23 8.68 -1.84
CA ASP A 288 5.70 7.48 -1.18
C ASP A 288 6.74 6.84 -0.24
N GLY A 289 6.29 6.15 0.81
CA GLY A 289 7.20 5.41 1.69
C GLY A 289 7.78 4.20 0.95
N ILE A 290 6.89 3.35 0.45
CA ILE A 290 7.19 2.20 -0.39
C ILE A 290 6.20 2.20 -1.57
N SER A 291 6.74 2.21 -2.78
CA SER A 291 5.98 2.23 -4.03
C SER A 291 6.35 1.03 -4.91
N ALA A 292 5.33 0.29 -5.34
CA ALA A 292 5.44 -0.84 -6.27
C ALA A 292 4.48 -0.61 -7.45
N SER A 293 4.95 -0.65 -8.69
CA SER A 293 4.04 -0.62 -9.86
C SER A 293 3.26 -1.92 -10.01
N GLY A 294 3.84 -3.03 -9.54
CA GLY A 294 3.20 -4.34 -9.48
C GLY A 294 2.56 -4.61 -8.13
N MET A 295 2.59 -5.87 -7.70
CA MET A 295 2.11 -6.27 -6.38
C MET A 295 3.08 -5.92 -5.25
N MET A 296 2.54 -5.78 -4.05
CA MET A 296 3.32 -5.66 -2.82
C MET A 296 2.90 -6.73 -1.83
N GLN A 297 3.86 -7.47 -1.29
CA GLN A 297 3.61 -8.50 -0.28
C GLN A 297 4.55 -8.33 0.91
N ILE A 298 3.97 -8.22 2.10
CA ILE A 298 4.67 -8.04 3.37
C ILE A 298 4.28 -9.19 4.30
N GLU A 299 5.26 -10.02 4.68
CA GLU A 299 5.06 -11.08 5.67
C GLU A 299 5.21 -10.56 7.11
N ASP A 300 6.24 -9.74 7.35
CA ASP A 300 6.58 -9.20 8.66
C ASP A 300 7.56 -8.02 8.53
N GLY A 301 7.78 -7.29 9.62
CA GLY A 301 8.72 -6.17 9.70
C GLY A 301 8.30 -5.09 10.69
N ASP A 302 9.19 -4.13 10.95
CA ASP A 302 8.92 -2.94 11.77
C ASP A 302 9.06 -1.69 10.90
N PHE A 303 7.94 -1.05 10.57
CA PHE A 303 7.83 0.05 9.62
C PHE A 303 7.46 1.33 10.33
N LYS A 304 8.33 2.33 10.21
CA LYS A 304 8.08 3.71 10.61
C LYS A 304 8.24 4.60 9.39
N LEU A 305 7.12 5.07 8.86
CA LEU A 305 7.04 5.80 7.60
C LEU A 305 6.48 7.20 7.83
N VAL A 306 7.17 8.21 7.31
CA VAL A 306 6.66 9.58 7.22
C VAL A 306 6.72 10.03 5.77
N THR A 307 5.59 10.34 5.15
CA THR A 307 5.51 10.62 3.70
C THR A 307 4.83 11.95 3.43
N GLY A 308 5.36 12.73 2.49
CA GLY A 308 4.85 14.08 2.19
C GLY A 308 4.91 15.05 3.38
N GLY A 309 5.72 14.76 4.39
CA GLY A 309 5.79 15.51 5.65
C GLY A 309 4.72 15.12 6.69
N GLY A 310 3.91 14.09 6.43
CA GLY A 310 2.89 13.58 7.34
C GLY A 310 1.49 14.17 7.11
N SER A 311 0.53 13.57 7.81
CA SER A 311 -0.91 13.87 7.85
C SER A 311 -1.25 15.36 7.95
N GLU A 312 -0.48 16.14 8.72
CA GLU A 312 -0.66 17.60 8.82
C GLU A 312 -0.55 18.34 7.47
N ASN A 313 0.07 17.72 6.46
CA ASN A 313 0.24 18.29 5.12
C ASN A 313 -0.78 17.76 4.09
N GLY A 314 -1.74 16.95 4.52
CA GLY A 314 -2.75 16.40 3.64
C GLY A 314 -3.65 17.44 2.99
N ALA A 315 -3.91 17.24 1.70
CA ALA A 315 -4.97 17.94 1.02
C ALA A 315 -6.24 17.11 1.21
N HIS A 316 -7.04 17.42 2.23
CA HIS A 316 -8.33 16.75 2.43
C HIS A 316 -9.10 16.75 1.11
N SER A 317 -9.31 15.57 0.54
CA SER A 317 -9.94 15.40 -0.75
C SER A 317 -11.42 15.81 -0.74
N GLY A 318 -11.98 16.29 0.39
CA GLY A 318 -13.27 16.99 0.46
C GLY A 318 -13.24 18.49 0.79
N ALA A 319 -12.08 19.10 1.05
CA ALA A 319 -12.01 20.51 1.44
C ALA A 319 -12.10 21.44 0.21
N GLU A 320 -13.33 21.71 -0.26
CA GLU A 320 -13.60 23.03 -0.85
C GLU A 320 -13.09 24.07 0.15
N ALA A 321 -11.95 24.69 -0.20
CA ALA A 321 -11.35 25.76 0.57
C ALA A 321 -12.45 26.69 1.05
N ALA A 322 -12.70 26.66 2.36
CA ALA A 322 -13.63 27.53 3.05
C ALA A 322 -13.17 28.97 2.89
N ARG A 323 -13.44 29.56 1.72
CA ARG A 323 -13.30 30.97 1.43
C ARG A 323 -14.46 31.67 2.12
N GLY A 324 -14.25 31.90 3.41
CA GLY A 324 -14.75 33.07 4.13
C GLY A 324 -16.25 33.31 4.05
N PHE A 325 -16.93 32.88 5.11
CA PHE A 325 -18.19 33.43 5.59
C PHE A 325 -18.23 34.97 5.45
N GLY A 326 -19.03 35.48 4.51
CA GLY A 326 -19.38 36.89 4.35
C GLY A 326 -20.89 37.07 4.35
N GLY A 327 -21.49 37.23 5.53
CA GLY A 327 -22.94 37.36 5.73
C GLY A 327 -23.62 38.57 5.04
N PRO A 328 -24.97 38.62 5.04
CA PRO A 328 -25.75 39.45 4.12
C PRO A 328 -25.82 40.92 4.56
N GLY A 329 -25.08 41.78 3.86
CA GLY A 329 -25.01 43.23 4.11
C GLY A 329 -25.60 44.08 2.98
N ARG A 330 -26.81 44.61 3.21
CA ARG A 330 -27.40 45.74 2.48
C ARG A 330 -26.44 46.95 2.40
N GLY A 331 -26.38 47.60 1.24
CA GLY A 331 -26.39 49.06 1.19
C GLY A 331 -25.40 49.76 0.24
N GLY A 332 -25.96 50.49 -0.73
CA GLY A 332 -25.53 51.86 -1.06
C GLY A 332 -24.31 52.02 -1.97
N GLY A 333 -24.56 52.45 -3.21
CA GLY A 333 -23.50 52.80 -4.15
C GLY A 333 -22.89 54.18 -3.97
N ARG A 334 -21.82 54.43 -4.71
CA ARG A 334 -21.49 55.68 -5.44
C ARG A 334 -20.13 55.53 -6.09
N GLY A 335 -20.05 56.01 -7.33
CA GLY A 335 -18.87 55.91 -8.17
C GLY A 335 -17.80 56.98 -7.91
N GLY A 336 -16.70 56.79 -8.61
CA GLY A 336 -15.60 57.73 -8.79
C GLY A 336 -14.70 57.20 -9.90
N GLU A 337 -14.61 57.95 -11.00
CA GLU A 337 -13.87 57.62 -12.23
C GLU A 337 -12.37 58.00 -12.17
N ALA A 338 -11.60 57.23 -12.97
CA ALA A 338 -10.40 57.58 -13.76
C ALA A 338 -9.01 57.60 -13.07
N PRO A 339 -7.89 57.30 -13.79
CA PRO A 339 -7.71 57.33 -15.26
C PRO A 339 -6.98 56.13 -15.93
N GLU A 340 -7.04 56.11 -17.26
CA GLU A 340 -6.22 55.28 -18.17
C GLU A 340 -4.72 55.65 -18.08
N GLU A 341 -3.87 54.65 -17.86
CA GLU A 341 -2.45 54.67 -18.27
C GLU A 341 -2.06 53.34 -18.93
N ALA A 342 -1.15 53.44 -19.88
CA ALA A 342 -0.88 52.51 -20.97
C ALA A 342 -0.34 51.13 -20.55
N ALA A 343 -0.82 50.08 -21.22
CA ALA A 343 -0.32 48.71 -21.11
C ALA A 343 1.12 48.57 -21.65
N PRO A 344 2.03 47.90 -20.93
CA PRO A 344 3.13 47.18 -21.55
C PRO A 344 2.66 45.78 -21.99
N ALA A 345 3.30 45.26 -23.03
CA ALA A 345 2.97 44.01 -23.70
C ALA A 345 2.84 42.83 -22.73
N GLU A 346 1.75 42.07 -22.90
CA GLU A 346 1.58 40.76 -22.29
C GLU A 346 2.65 39.82 -22.85
N THR A 347 3.55 39.39 -21.97
CA THR A 347 4.23 38.11 -22.13
C THR A 347 3.20 37.02 -21.85
N GLU A 348 2.87 36.24 -22.87
CA GLU A 348 2.08 35.00 -22.76
C GLU A 348 2.54 34.22 -21.51
N PRO A 349 1.64 33.79 -20.61
CA PRO A 349 2.00 32.82 -19.60
C PRO A 349 2.41 31.56 -20.35
N MET A 350 3.66 31.15 -20.13
CA MET A 350 4.12 29.81 -20.44
C MET A 350 3.09 28.84 -19.86
N GLU A 351 2.60 27.95 -20.71
CA GLU A 351 1.79 26.79 -20.35
C GLU A 351 2.49 26.09 -19.18
N THR A 352 2.01 26.33 -17.96
CA THR A 352 2.47 25.59 -16.80
C THR A 352 1.98 24.18 -17.03
N ALA A 353 2.92 23.26 -17.26
CA ALA A 353 2.67 21.83 -17.18
C ALA A 353 1.74 21.58 -15.98
N ALA A 354 0.69 20.78 -16.18
CA ALA A 354 -0.02 20.21 -15.05
C ALA A 354 1.05 19.62 -14.14
N ALA A 355 1.11 20.07 -12.89
CA ALA A 355 1.98 19.45 -11.92
C ALA A 355 1.46 18.01 -11.80
N GLU A 356 2.24 17.04 -12.25
CA GLU A 356 2.11 15.67 -11.77
C GLU A 356 2.14 15.78 -10.25
N THR A 357 1.01 15.52 -9.60
CA THR A 357 0.96 15.55 -8.14
C THR A 357 1.83 14.41 -7.65
N THR A 358 2.84 14.73 -6.84
CA THR A 358 3.68 13.69 -6.24
C THR A 358 2.80 12.90 -5.29
N SER A 359 2.71 11.58 -5.50
CA SER A 359 2.08 10.64 -4.57
C SER A 359 2.83 10.69 -3.25
N MET A 360 2.12 10.72 -2.11
CA MET A 360 2.71 10.86 -0.78
C MET A 360 2.18 9.78 0.17
N LYS A 361 1.92 8.59 -0.38
CA LYS A 361 1.25 7.49 0.32
C LYS A 361 2.25 6.70 1.15
N GLY A 362 1.82 6.12 2.26
CA GLY A 362 2.69 5.30 3.11
C GLY A 362 3.18 4.05 2.35
N LEU A 363 2.23 3.18 2.01
CA LEU A 363 2.42 2.01 1.17
C LEU A 363 1.55 2.14 -0.08
N LYS A 364 2.13 1.94 -1.26
CA LYS A 364 1.42 2.01 -2.53
C LYS A 364 1.76 0.83 -3.44
N ALA A 365 0.72 0.13 -3.88
CA ALA A 365 0.83 -0.90 -4.90
C ALA A 365 -0.07 -0.60 -6.11
N GLY A 366 0.49 -0.67 -7.32
CA GLY A 366 -0.31 -0.63 -8.56
C GLY A 366 -1.09 -1.92 -8.80
N GLY A 367 -0.67 -3.03 -8.18
CA GLY A 367 -1.40 -4.30 -8.09
C GLY A 367 -1.89 -4.59 -6.68
N ASN A 368 -2.16 -5.87 -6.39
CA ASN A 368 -2.59 -6.30 -5.06
C ASN A 368 -1.56 -5.95 -3.97
N LEU A 369 -2.07 -5.55 -2.81
CA LEU A 369 -1.28 -5.31 -1.60
C LEU A 369 -1.68 -6.32 -0.53
N LEU A 370 -0.74 -7.19 -0.14
CA LEU A 370 -0.94 -8.22 0.87
C LEU A 370 -0.07 -7.96 2.10
N ILE A 371 -0.67 -7.90 3.27
CA ILE A 371 0.02 -7.78 4.56
C ILE A 371 -0.38 -8.96 5.45
N ASN A 372 0.53 -9.92 5.64
CA ASN A 372 0.29 -11.06 6.54
C ASN A 372 0.64 -10.74 8.00
N GLY A 373 1.52 -9.77 8.24
CA GLY A 373 2.01 -9.38 9.57
C GLY A 373 2.87 -8.12 9.55
N GLY A 374 3.52 -7.82 10.68
CA GLY A 374 4.36 -6.63 10.87
C GLY A 374 3.80 -5.60 11.85
N THR A 375 4.60 -4.58 12.14
CA THR A 375 4.23 -3.37 12.90
C THR A 375 4.39 -2.15 12.02
N PHE A 376 3.36 -1.31 11.94
CA PHE A 376 3.31 -0.16 11.06
C PHE A 376 2.95 1.09 11.85
N SER A 377 3.84 2.08 11.86
CA SER A 377 3.59 3.44 12.29
C SER A 377 3.74 4.33 11.06
N ILE A 378 2.62 4.78 10.50
CA ILE A 378 2.56 5.50 9.23
C ILE A 378 1.91 6.86 9.48
N ASP A 379 2.64 7.91 9.10
CA ASP A 379 2.18 9.30 9.11
C ASP A 379 2.33 9.87 7.69
N SER A 380 1.22 9.97 6.96
CA SER A 380 1.23 10.23 5.51
C SER A 380 0.38 11.44 5.13
N ALA A 381 0.86 12.26 4.20
CA ALA A 381 0.05 13.40 3.68
C ALA A 381 -1.10 12.94 2.76
N ASP A 382 -0.95 11.78 2.16
CA ASP A 382 -1.94 11.08 1.34
C ASP A 382 -2.24 9.73 2.03
N ASP A 383 -2.86 8.76 1.39
CA ASP A 383 -3.26 7.50 2.03
C ASP A 383 -2.13 6.79 2.77
N SER A 384 -2.44 6.20 3.92
CA SER A 384 -1.45 5.40 4.64
C SER A 384 -1.17 4.07 3.94
N ILE A 385 -2.20 3.38 3.44
CA ILE A 385 -2.08 2.13 2.69
C ILE A 385 -3.01 2.18 1.48
N HIS A 386 -2.46 2.04 0.28
CA HIS A 386 -3.21 2.16 -0.97
C HIS A 386 -2.87 1.06 -1.98
N SER A 387 -3.90 0.55 -2.64
CA SER A 387 -3.77 -0.33 -3.80
C SER A 387 -4.72 0.07 -4.90
N ASN A 388 -4.21 0.14 -6.13
CA ASN A 388 -5.05 0.35 -7.32
C ASN A 388 -5.88 -0.90 -7.70
N VAL A 389 -5.90 -1.93 -6.85
CA VAL A 389 -6.64 -3.17 -7.01
C VAL A 389 -7.23 -3.58 -5.66
N SER A 390 -6.69 -4.59 -5.00
CA SER A 390 -7.23 -5.11 -3.74
C SER A 390 -6.18 -5.13 -2.64
N ILE A 391 -6.63 -4.89 -1.42
CA ILE A 391 -5.86 -4.99 -0.20
C ILE A 391 -6.33 -6.21 0.59
N SER A 392 -5.38 -6.99 1.11
CA SER A 392 -5.64 -8.09 2.04
C SER A 392 -4.77 -7.96 3.28
N ILE A 393 -5.40 -7.85 4.45
CA ILE A 393 -4.74 -7.78 5.75
C ILE A 393 -5.02 -9.08 6.53
N GLY A 394 -3.98 -9.90 6.63
CA GLY A 394 -3.91 -11.15 7.38
C GLY A 394 -3.65 -10.96 8.88
N GLY A 395 -3.01 -9.85 9.26
CA GLY A 395 -2.58 -9.58 10.63
C GLY A 395 -1.67 -8.35 10.71
N GLY A 396 -1.03 -8.17 11.87
CA GLY A 396 -0.13 -7.05 12.15
C GLY A 396 -0.71 -6.03 13.14
N THR A 397 0.10 -5.01 13.47
CA THR A 397 -0.29 -3.87 14.32
C THR A 397 -0.08 -2.59 13.55
N PHE A 398 -1.09 -1.72 13.49
CA PHE A 398 -1.10 -0.51 12.68
C PHE A 398 -1.45 0.70 13.55
N GLU A 399 -0.60 1.72 13.53
CA GLU A 399 -0.85 3.06 14.05
C GLU A 399 -0.77 4.03 12.87
N LEU A 400 -1.94 4.45 12.37
CA LEU A 400 -2.06 5.23 11.14
C LEU A 400 -2.52 6.66 11.44
N SER A 401 -1.93 7.62 10.75
CA SER A 401 -2.35 9.02 10.70
C SER A 401 -2.16 9.50 9.27
N THR A 402 -3.22 10.00 8.66
CA THR A 402 -3.22 10.33 7.24
C THR A 402 -3.98 11.61 6.95
N GLY A 403 -3.56 12.29 5.90
CA GLY A 403 -4.24 13.46 5.35
C GLY A 403 -5.49 13.15 4.52
N ASP A 404 -5.55 11.91 4.01
CA ASP A 404 -6.62 11.35 3.17
C ASP A 404 -7.08 10.02 3.81
N ASP A 405 -7.14 8.90 3.10
CA ASP A 405 -7.75 7.68 3.65
C ASP A 405 -6.74 6.80 4.37
N ALA A 406 -7.16 6.14 5.45
CA ALA A 406 -6.19 5.31 6.17
C ALA A 406 -5.85 4.05 5.37
N ILE A 407 -6.86 3.40 4.80
CA ILE A 407 -6.71 2.21 3.96
C ILE A 407 -7.68 2.32 2.78
N HIS A 408 -7.13 2.42 1.57
CA HIS A 408 -7.87 2.59 0.31
C HIS A 408 -7.52 1.49 -0.69
N GLY A 409 -8.49 0.68 -1.10
CA GLY A 409 -8.32 -0.24 -2.23
C GLY A 409 -9.37 -0.01 -3.32
N ASP A 410 -8.97 0.19 -4.57
CA ASP A 410 -9.92 0.51 -5.66
C ASP A 410 -11.05 -0.52 -5.83
N ASP A 411 -10.78 -1.80 -5.56
CA ASP A 411 -11.74 -2.91 -5.74
C ASP A 411 -12.17 -3.55 -4.42
N THR A 412 -11.26 -4.18 -3.68
CA THR A 412 -11.62 -4.95 -2.48
C THR A 412 -10.63 -4.72 -1.34
N LEU A 413 -11.14 -4.40 -0.16
CA LEU A 413 -10.41 -4.42 1.10
C LEU A 413 -10.88 -5.61 1.95
N THR A 414 -9.99 -6.57 2.22
CA THR A 414 -10.26 -7.70 3.12
C THR A 414 -9.41 -7.61 4.38
N ILE A 415 -10.04 -7.65 5.56
CA ILE A 415 -9.39 -7.68 6.87
C ILE A 415 -9.78 -8.95 7.60
N THR A 416 -8.84 -9.87 7.80
CA THR A 416 -9.09 -11.15 8.48
C THR A 416 -8.64 -11.15 9.94
N ALA A 417 -7.60 -10.39 10.27
CA ALA A 417 -7.13 -10.12 11.63
C ALA A 417 -6.23 -8.86 11.66
N GLY A 418 -5.75 -8.50 12.85
CA GLY A 418 -4.86 -7.35 13.08
C GLY A 418 -5.35 -6.43 14.19
N ASP A 419 -4.45 -5.63 14.74
CA ASP A 419 -4.75 -4.52 15.64
C ASP A 419 -4.57 -3.21 14.86
N ILE A 420 -5.67 -2.62 14.39
CA ILE A 420 -5.67 -1.43 13.53
C ILE A 420 -6.15 -0.22 14.35
N PHE A 421 -5.27 0.76 14.52
CA PHE A 421 -5.56 2.02 15.18
C PHE A 421 -5.34 3.18 14.22
N ILE A 422 -6.43 3.77 13.75
CA ILE A 422 -6.44 4.96 12.89
C ILE A 422 -6.72 6.17 13.78
N GLN A 423 -5.69 6.98 13.98
CA GLN A 423 -5.76 8.16 14.84
C GLN A 423 -6.50 9.31 14.18
N GLU A 424 -6.27 9.51 12.88
CA GLU A 424 -6.94 10.49 12.05
C GLU A 424 -6.86 10.08 10.58
N SER A 425 -7.96 10.33 9.86
CA SER A 425 -8.06 10.21 8.41
C SER A 425 -9.22 11.03 7.88
N TYR A 426 -9.29 11.20 6.56
CA TYR A 426 -10.48 11.67 5.87
C TYR A 426 -11.55 10.56 5.93
N GLU A 427 -11.35 9.44 5.24
CA GLU A 427 -12.12 8.22 5.47
C GLU A 427 -11.30 7.16 6.22
N GLY A 428 -11.97 6.33 7.02
CA GLY A 428 -11.29 5.27 7.77
C GLY A 428 -10.84 4.12 6.85
N LEU A 429 -11.82 3.40 6.29
CA LEU A 429 -11.61 2.27 5.40
C LEU A 429 -12.42 2.50 4.12
N GLU A 430 -11.76 2.49 2.97
CA GLU A 430 -12.40 2.69 1.66
C GLU A 430 -12.07 1.55 0.68
N ALA A 431 -13.09 1.04 0.00
CA ALA A 431 -12.96 0.23 -1.21
C ALA A 431 -14.32 0.09 -1.91
N LEU A 432 -14.36 -0.39 -3.16
CA LEU A 432 -15.66 -0.79 -3.73
C LEU A 432 -16.32 -1.91 -2.91
N HIS A 433 -15.53 -2.86 -2.41
CA HIS A 433 -15.97 -3.95 -1.54
C HIS A 433 -15.14 -4.02 -0.26
N VAL A 434 -15.77 -3.83 0.91
CA VAL A 434 -15.10 -3.94 2.22
C VAL A 434 -15.57 -5.20 2.94
N GLU A 435 -14.64 -6.09 3.26
CA GLU A 435 -14.86 -7.34 3.97
C GLU A 435 -14.07 -7.38 5.29
N ILE A 436 -14.77 -7.35 6.42
CA ILE A 436 -14.16 -7.45 7.75
C ILE A 436 -14.55 -8.77 8.39
N GLN A 437 -13.61 -9.71 8.44
CA GLN A 437 -13.79 -11.05 8.99
C GLN A 437 -13.25 -11.16 10.42
N GLY A 438 -12.39 -10.23 10.84
CA GLY A 438 -11.79 -10.23 12.17
C GLY A 438 -10.96 -8.97 12.46
N GLY A 439 -10.20 -9.01 13.55
CA GLY A 439 -9.34 -7.91 14.00
C GLY A 439 -9.95 -7.04 15.11
N ASN A 440 -9.14 -6.14 15.63
CA ASN A 440 -9.49 -5.10 16.59
C ASN A 440 -9.22 -3.76 15.91
N ILE A 441 -10.27 -3.08 15.48
CA ILE A 441 -10.22 -1.89 14.65
C ILE A 441 -10.79 -0.72 15.46
N GLN A 442 -9.99 0.32 15.62
CA GLN A 442 -10.38 1.57 16.24
C GLN A 442 -10.02 2.69 15.27
N LEU A 443 -11.00 3.45 14.81
CA LEU A 443 -10.77 4.48 13.81
C LEU A 443 -11.45 5.80 14.14
N THR A 444 -10.80 6.87 13.71
CA THR A 444 -11.33 8.24 13.74
C THR A 444 -11.22 8.84 12.34
N ALA A 445 -12.37 9.18 11.76
CA ALA A 445 -12.50 9.71 10.41
C ALA A 445 -13.17 11.10 10.41
N ALA A 446 -12.69 11.99 9.55
CA ALA A 446 -13.23 13.33 9.35
C ALA A 446 -14.43 13.36 8.40
N ASP A 447 -14.58 12.32 7.57
CA ASP A 447 -15.77 12.00 6.81
C ASP A 447 -16.25 10.60 7.25
N ASP A 448 -16.26 9.61 6.36
CA ASP A 448 -16.87 8.32 6.63
C ASP A 448 -15.94 7.36 7.38
N GLY A 449 -16.52 6.59 8.31
CA GLY A 449 -15.78 5.57 9.04
C GLY A 449 -15.39 4.39 8.16
N ILE A 450 -16.38 3.85 7.44
CA ILE A 450 -16.19 2.81 6.41
C ILE A 450 -17.02 3.24 5.21
N ASN A 451 -16.37 3.44 4.08
CA ASN A 451 -17.00 3.81 2.83
C ASN A 451 -16.84 2.67 1.82
N ALA A 452 -17.97 2.22 1.26
CA ALA A 452 -17.98 1.34 0.11
C ALA A 452 -18.47 2.08 -1.12
N ALA A 453 -17.53 2.76 -1.78
CA ALA A 453 -17.72 3.46 -3.04
C ALA A 453 -16.66 3.00 -4.03
N GLY A 454 -17.05 2.82 -5.29
CA GLY A 454 -16.05 2.74 -6.35
C GLY A 454 -15.78 4.14 -6.86
N GLU A 455 -14.52 4.52 -7.05
CA GLU A 455 -14.22 5.62 -7.95
C GLU A 455 -14.86 5.30 -9.31
N SER A 456 -15.56 6.25 -9.93
CA SER A 456 -15.97 6.10 -11.32
C SER A 456 -14.73 6.23 -12.22
N GLY A 457 -13.83 5.26 -12.15
CA GLY A 457 -12.64 5.15 -12.97
C GLY A 457 -13.08 5.09 -14.42
N ALA A 458 -12.72 6.11 -15.20
CA ALA A 458 -12.74 5.99 -16.64
C ALA A 458 -11.87 4.78 -17.00
N VAL A 459 -12.50 3.72 -17.51
CA VAL A 459 -11.83 2.57 -18.13
C VAL A 459 -10.54 3.02 -18.81
N PRO A 460 -9.37 2.45 -18.48
CA PRO A 460 -8.14 2.77 -19.18
C PRO A 460 -8.37 2.54 -20.66
N ASN A 461 -8.28 3.59 -21.47
CA ASN A 461 -8.31 3.42 -22.91
C ASN A 461 -7.14 2.48 -23.25
N PRO A 462 -7.37 1.38 -23.98
CA PRO A 462 -6.28 0.56 -24.46
C PRO A 462 -5.32 1.46 -25.26
N PRO A 463 -4.01 1.26 -25.16
CA PRO A 463 -3.03 2.18 -25.74
C PRO A 463 -3.37 2.43 -27.20
N GLU A 464 -3.66 3.69 -27.53
CA GLU A 464 -3.80 4.12 -28.91
C GLU A 464 -2.49 3.75 -29.61
N ARG A 465 -2.59 2.83 -30.55
CA ARG A 465 -1.47 2.40 -31.40
C ARG A 465 -1.06 3.58 -32.26
N ASN A 466 -0.19 4.44 -31.72
CA ASN A 466 0.26 5.66 -32.37
C ASN A 466 1.26 5.28 -33.48
N GLY A 467 0.72 4.92 -34.64
CA GLY A 467 1.49 4.63 -35.83
C GLY A 467 2.03 5.91 -36.46
N SER A 468 3.28 6.26 -36.14
CA SER A 468 4.08 7.14 -37.00
C SER A 468 5.58 6.83 -36.89
N GLU A 469 6.00 5.65 -37.34
CA GLU A 469 7.38 5.46 -37.79
C GLU A 469 7.47 5.89 -39.25
N GLN A 470 8.02 7.09 -39.45
CA GLN A 470 8.42 7.61 -40.74
C GLN A 470 9.78 6.99 -41.11
N GLY A 471 9.75 5.72 -41.55
CA GLY A 471 10.89 5.04 -42.15
C GLY A 471 11.08 5.49 -43.60
N ASN A 472 12.12 6.27 -43.86
CA ASN A 472 12.55 6.65 -45.20
C ASN A 472 13.60 5.66 -45.71
N SER A 473 13.26 4.83 -46.69
CA SER A 473 14.23 4.31 -47.67
C SER A 473 13.54 3.85 -48.95
N GLU A 474 13.99 4.44 -50.04
CA GLU A 474 13.63 4.23 -51.43
C GLU A 474 13.84 2.77 -51.86
N ASP A 475 12.89 2.18 -52.60
CA ASP A 475 13.20 1.67 -53.94
C ASP A 475 11.95 1.26 -54.75
N THR A 476 12.12 1.38 -56.05
CA THR A 476 11.18 1.33 -57.18
C THR A 476 10.58 -0.05 -57.47
N ASP A 477 9.30 -0.13 -57.88
CA ASP A 477 8.93 -0.39 -59.28
C ASP A 477 7.42 -0.58 -59.52
N SER A 478 7.06 -0.33 -60.77
CA SER A 478 5.75 -0.26 -61.42
C SER A 478 4.80 -1.44 -61.25
N GLU A 479 3.48 -1.18 -61.38
CA GLU A 479 2.61 -1.69 -62.46
C GLU A 479 1.13 -1.26 -62.27
N THR A 480 0.64 -0.48 -63.24
CA THR A 480 -0.68 -0.53 -63.93
C THR A 480 -2.05 -0.36 -63.22
N LEU A 481 -2.67 0.78 -63.58
CA LEU A 481 -4.08 1.26 -63.68
C LEU A 481 -5.21 0.22 -64.03
N PRO A 482 -6.55 0.55 -64.02
CA PRO A 482 -7.18 1.89 -64.10
C PRO A 482 -8.47 2.22 -63.29
N GLN A 483 -8.62 3.54 -63.20
CA GLN A 483 -9.77 4.46 -63.03
C GLN A 483 -11.23 4.01 -63.29
N GLY A 484 -12.14 4.65 -62.54
CA GLY A 484 -13.50 5.01 -62.95
C GLY A 484 -14.18 5.99 -61.97
N PRO A 485 -15.02 6.95 -62.41
CA PRO A 485 -14.96 8.35 -61.95
C PRO A 485 -16.24 8.89 -61.28
N GLY A 486 -16.16 10.03 -60.58
CA GLY A 486 -17.37 10.79 -60.25
C GLY A 486 -17.23 12.05 -59.38
N GLY A 487 -17.01 13.20 -60.02
CA GLY A 487 -17.88 14.37 -59.80
C GLY A 487 -17.55 15.41 -58.70
N GLY A 488 -16.62 16.32 -58.99
CA GLY A 488 -16.86 17.78 -59.12
C GLY A 488 -17.50 18.61 -57.98
N GLY A 489 -16.83 19.72 -57.62
CA GLY A 489 -17.51 20.91 -57.07
C GLY A 489 -16.60 21.87 -56.30
N ARG A 490 -16.36 23.07 -56.83
CA ARG A 490 -15.46 24.12 -56.32
C ARG A 490 -16.18 25.18 -55.45
N GLY A 491 -15.40 25.84 -54.58
CA GLY A 491 -15.60 27.23 -54.12
C GLY A 491 -16.19 27.35 -52.71
N GLY A 492 -15.75 28.22 -51.80
CA GLY A 492 -14.84 29.36 -51.88
C GLY A 492 -14.63 29.98 -50.48
N ARG A 493 -13.65 30.89 -50.41
CA ARG A 493 -13.11 31.59 -49.23
C ARG A 493 -14.09 32.57 -48.55
N GLY A 494 -13.88 32.83 -47.25
CA GLY A 494 -14.03 34.19 -46.69
C GLY A 494 -14.42 34.34 -45.20
N GLY A 495 -13.45 34.78 -44.38
CA GLY A 495 -13.58 35.88 -43.39
C GLY A 495 -14.44 35.73 -42.12
N GLY A 496 -13.80 35.82 -40.94
CA GLY A 496 -14.45 36.08 -39.62
C GLY A 496 -15.00 37.52 -39.46
N PRO A 497 -15.29 38.04 -38.25
CA PRO A 497 -15.04 37.51 -36.89
C PRO A 497 -16.24 37.54 -35.90
N GLY A 498 -16.09 36.83 -34.78
CA GLY A 498 -16.44 37.29 -33.42
C GLY A 498 -17.88 37.68 -33.10
N GLY A 499 -18.64 36.72 -32.55
CA GLY A 499 -19.80 36.98 -31.71
C GLY A 499 -19.73 36.11 -30.46
N MET A 500 -19.35 36.70 -29.32
CA MET A 500 -19.40 36.05 -28.01
C MET A 500 -20.84 35.69 -27.66
N GLY A 501 -21.22 34.44 -27.94
CA GLY A 501 -22.38 33.79 -27.34
C GLY A 501 -21.94 33.11 -26.06
N MET A 502 -22.41 33.61 -24.91
CA MET A 502 -22.41 32.90 -23.64
C MET A 502 -23.19 31.59 -23.80
N GLY A 503 -22.49 30.52 -24.18
CA GLY A 503 -22.99 29.16 -24.15
C GLY A 503 -22.55 28.50 -22.84
N LYS A 504 -23.52 28.24 -21.96
CA LYS A 504 -23.39 27.26 -20.89
C LYS A 504 -22.86 25.95 -21.50
N ARG A 505 -21.57 25.64 -21.31
CA ARG A 505 -21.07 24.27 -21.39
C ARG A 505 -21.11 23.74 -19.97
N GLY A 506 -22.26 23.18 -19.59
CA GLY A 506 -22.26 22.15 -18.57
C GLY A 506 -21.34 21.04 -19.09
N GLY A 507 -20.34 20.68 -18.28
CA GLY A 507 -19.61 19.45 -18.50
C GLY A 507 -20.60 18.28 -18.55
N PRO A 508 -20.25 17.16 -19.20
CA PRO A 508 -21.07 15.95 -19.10
C PRO A 508 -21.21 15.64 -17.61
N GLY A 509 -22.45 15.59 -17.12
CA GLY A 509 -22.71 15.08 -15.78
C GLY A 509 -22.15 13.67 -15.68
N GLY A 510 -21.65 13.33 -14.48
CA GLY A 510 -21.26 11.97 -14.13
C GLY A 510 -22.31 10.98 -14.63
N GLY A 511 -21.84 9.85 -15.13
CA GLY A 511 -22.71 8.72 -15.44
C GLY A 511 -23.52 8.32 -14.19
N PRO A 512 -24.56 7.50 -14.34
CA PRO A 512 -25.25 6.95 -13.16
C PRO A 512 -24.21 6.27 -12.26
N SER A 513 -24.15 6.65 -10.99
CA SER A 513 -23.43 5.88 -9.97
C SER A 513 -24.03 4.47 -9.98
N SER A 514 -23.18 3.45 -10.02
CA SER A 514 -23.63 2.08 -9.83
C SER A 514 -23.78 1.86 -8.32
N SER A 515 -24.99 1.49 -7.89
CA SER A 515 -25.24 1.10 -6.49
C SER A 515 -24.73 -0.33 -6.23
N ASN A 516 -23.42 -0.56 -6.38
CA ASN A 516 -22.77 -1.87 -6.22
C ASN A 516 -21.68 -1.95 -5.14
N GLY A 517 -21.43 -0.89 -4.38
CA GLY A 517 -20.48 -0.93 -3.27
C GLY A 517 -21.01 -1.77 -2.12
N THR A 518 -20.19 -2.61 -1.50
CA THR A 518 -20.65 -3.52 -0.44
C THR A 518 -19.78 -3.50 0.80
N ILE A 519 -20.40 -3.52 1.97
CA ILE A 519 -19.74 -3.70 3.25
C ILE A 519 -20.24 -5.00 3.88
N SER A 520 -19.33 -5.88 4.28
CA SER A 520 -19.65 -7.14 4.97
C SER A 520 -18.80 -7.29 6.23
N ILE A 521 -19.45 -7.39 7.39
CA ILE A 521 -18.79 -7.55 8.69
C ILE A 521 -19.20 -8.89 9.30
N SER A 522 -18.31 -9.87 9.27
CA SER A 522 -18.55 -11.21 9.83
C SER A 522 -17.85 -11.47 11.16
N GLY A 523 -16.93 -10.60 11.57
CA GLY A 523 -16.22 -10.72 12.84
C GLY A 523 -15.48 -9.45 13.25
N GLY A 524 -14.67 -9.57 14.31
CA GLY A 524 -13.85 -8.48 14.85
C GLY A 524 -14.53 -7.64 15.94
N THR A 525 -13.75 -6.72 16.51
CA THR A 525 -14.22 -5.65 17.41
C THR A 525 -13.89 -4.32 16.73
N ILE A 526 -14.91 -3.55 16.40
CA ILE A 526 -14.80 -2.36 15.56
C ILE A 526 -15.41 -1.18 16.33
N LEU A 527 -14.61 -0.14 16.52
CA LEU A 527 -15.03 1.14 17.10
C LEU A 527 -14.76 2.25 16.08
N ILE A 528 -15.82 2.94 15.69
CA ILE A 528 -15.82 3.98 14.67
C ILE A 528 -16.20 5.32 15.31
N HIS A 529 -15.32 6.30 15.17
CA HIS A 529 -15.60 7.71 15.43
C HIS A 529 -15.57 8.46 14.09
N ALA A 530 -16.74 8.67 13.49
CA ALA A 530 -16.86 9.34 12.19
C ALA A 530 -17.56 10.70 12.35
N SER A 531 -17.13 11.69 11.55
CA SER A 531 -17.82 12.98 11.45
C SER A 531 -18.78 13.04 10.26
N GLY A 532 -18.50 12.25 9.22
CA GLY A 532 -19.45 11.75 8.21
C GLY A 532 -20.09 10.45 8.70
N ASP A 533 -20.49 9.60 7.77
CA ASP A 533 -21.27 8.41 8.06
C ASP A 533 -20.45 7.34 8.77
N GLY A 534 -21.10 6.64 9.71
CA GLY A 534 -20.42 5.53 10.40
C GLY A 534 -20.04 4.42 9.42
N ILE A 535 -21.01 4.06 8.57
CA ILE A 535 -20.92 3.09 7.49
C ILE A 535 -21.70 3.71 6.32
N ASP A 536 -21.04 3.99 5.20
CA ASP A 536 -21.66 4.35 3.93
C ASP A 536 -21.42 3.24 2.91
N ALA A 537 -22.49 2.66 2.38
CA ALA A 537 -22.41 1.71 1.28
C ALA A 537 -23.21 2.20 0.07
N ASN A 538 -22.52 2.49 -1.03
CA ASN A 538 -23.16 2.72 -2.33
C ASN A 538 -23.68 1.40 -2.94
N GLY A 539 -24.38 0.59 -2.15
CA GLY A 539 -24.94 -0.71 -2.46
C GLY A 539 -25.50 -1.33 -1.19
N SER A 540 -24.86 -2.34 -0.62
CA SER A 540 -25.40 -3.10 0.53
C SER A 540 -24.45 -3.19 1.72
N ALA A 541 -25.02 -3.23 2.92
CA ALA A 541 -24.27 -3.39 4.18
C ALA A 541 -24.79 -4.58 5.00
N ASP A 542 -23.97 -5.62 5.15
CA ASP A 542 -24.33 -6.85 5.85
C ASP A 542 -23.51 -7.04 7.13
N ILE A 543 -24.21 -7.09 8.27
CA ILE A 543 -23.62 -7.36 9.59
C ILE A 543 -23.92 -8.81 9.96
N LEU A 544 -22.96 -9.68 9.73
CA LEU A 544 -23.05 -11.14 9.92
C LEU A 544 -22.53 -11.58 11.29
N GLY A 545 -21.68 -10.77 11.94
CA GLY A 545 -21.06 -11.08 13.22
C GLY A 545 -20.25 -9.93 13.80
N GLY A 546 -19.41 -10.25 14.79
CA GLY A 546 -18.51 -9.28 15.44
C GLY A 546 -19.20 -8.35 16.45
N SER A 547 -18.48 -7.30 16.85
CA SER A 547 -18.96 -6.23 17.74
C SER A 547 -18.65 -4.90 17.09
N VAL A 548 -19.68 -4.20 16.60
CA VAL A 548 -19.56 -2.90 15.93
C VAL A 548 -20.11 -1.82 16.86
N THR A 549 -19.30 -0.82 17.17
CA THR A 549 -19.70 0.39 17.89
C THR A 549 -19.42 1.61 17.04
N ILE A 550 -20.44 2.39 16.75
CA ILE A 550 -20.36 3.64 15.97
C ILE A 550 -20.76 4.79 16.89
N VAL A 551 -19.86 5.76 17.01
CA VAL A 551 -20.08 7.01 17.74
C VAL A 551 -19.94 8.18 16.78
N GLY A 552 -21.08 8.75 16.41
CA GLY A 552 -21.20 9.77 15.39
C GLY A 552 -22.10 9.30 14.24
N PRO A 553 -22.37 10.18 13.27
CA PRO A 553 -22.04 11.61 13.24
C PRO A 553 -23.04 12.46 14.01
N ALA A 554 -22.60 13.62 14.51
CA ALA A 554 -23.42 14.57 15.29
C ALA A 554 -24.14 15.63 14.44
N HIS A 555 -24.07 15.56 13.10
CA HIS A 555 -24.58 16.58 12.19
C HIS A 555 -25.64 16.04 11.21
N GLY A 556 -26.40 16.94 10.58
CA GLY A 556 -27.76 16.65 10.11
C GLY A 556 -27.90 15.89 8.80
N ASP A 557 -26.86 15.88 7.96
CA ASP A 557 -26.90 15.30 6.61
C ASP A 557 -26.19 13.95 6.54
N THR A 558 -25.97 13.31 7.69
CA THR A 558 -25.12 12.14 7.87
C THR A 558 -25.80 11.10 8.78
N SER A 559 -25.33 9.86 8.80
CA SER A 559 -26.02 8.73 9.43
C SER A 559 -25.09 7.72 10.13
N ILE A 560 -25.66 6.90 11.01
CA ILE A 560 -24.95 5.73 11.59
C ILE A 560 -24.66 4.68 10.51
N LEU A 561 -25.58 4.57 9.55
CA LEU A 561 -25.64 3.55 8.52
C LEU A 561 -26.38 4.15 7.32
N ASP A 562 -25.67 4.39 6.22
CA ASP A 562 -26.23 4.78 4.92
C ASP A 562 -25.97 3.68 3.91
N TYR A 563 -26.98 3.42 3.10
CA TYR A 563 -26.92 2.41 2.06
C TYR A 563 -27.96 2.65 0.98
N ASP A 564 -27.60 2.31 -0.26
CA ASP A 564 -28.46 2.48 -1.43
C ASP A 564 -29.52 1.38 -1.61
N THR A 565 -29.16 0.13 -1.30
CA THR A 565 -29.99 -1.05 -1.63
C THR A 565 -30.56 -1.76 -0.41
N THR A 566 -29.73 -2.46 0.36
CA THR A 566 -30.15 -3.22 1.54
C THR A 566 -29.10 -3.13 2.64
N ALA A 567 -29.57 -3.03 3.88
CA ALA A 567 -28.76 -3.38 5.03
C ALA A 567 -29.43 -4.47 5.85
N SER A 568 -28.66 -5.46 6.29
CA SER A 568 -29.15 -6.58 7.07
C SER A 568 -28.24 -6.90 8.26
N ILE A 569 -28.84 -7.46 9.30
CA ILE A 569 -28.10 -8.01 10.44
C ILE A 569 -28.56 -9.44 10.75
N SER A 570 -27.60 -10.37 10.86
CA SER A 570 -27.88 -11.78 11.17
C SER A 570 -27.09 -12.30 12.37
N GLY A 571 -26.08 -11.56 12.84
CA GLY A 571 -25.29 -11.93 14.01
C GLY A 571 -24.49 -10.76 14.59
N GLY A 572 -23.92 -10.99 15.77
CA GLY A 572 -23.03 -10.02 16.43
C GLY A 572 -23.76 -8.97 17.27
N THR A 573 -23.00 -8.02 17.80
CA THR A 573 -23.53 -6.87 18.56
C THR A 573 -23.31 -5.60 17.74
N PHE A 574 -24.36 -4.78 17.62
CA PHE A 574 -24.31 -3.49 16.93
C PHE A 574 -24.78 -2.39 17.88
N ILE A 575 -23.95 -1.37 18.05
CA ILE A 575 -24.22 -0.21 18.92
C ILE A 575 -23.93 1.04 18.11
N GLY A 576 -24.97 1.70 17.59
CA GLY A 576 -24.86 2.97 16.89
C GLY A 576 -25.49 4.10 17.67
N THR A 577 -24.77 5.21 17.81
CA THR A 577 -25.32 6.48 18.31
C THR A 577 -24.87 7.62 17.43
N GLY A 578 -25.80 8.43 16.94
CA GLY A 578 -25.51 9.50 15.99
C GLY A 578 -26.72 10.41 15.76
N SER A 579 -26.71 11.13 14.65
CA SER A 579 -27.75 12.06 14.23
C SER A 579 -28.99 11.33 13.71
N SER A 580 -30.16 11.91 13.93
CA SER A 580 -31.45 11.42 13.45
C SER A 580 -31.87 12.00 12.10
N GLY A 581 -31.08 12.88 11.49
CA GLY A 581 -31.46 13.65 10.29
C GLY A 581 -31.65 12.77 9.05
N MET A 582 -30.65 11.94 8.75
CA MET A 582 -30.62 10.96 7.66
C MET A 582 -30.64 9.51 8.17
N GLY A 583 -30.94 9.31 9.45
CA GLY A 583 -30.82 8.01 10.11
C GLY A 583 -31.64 6.90 9.45
N GLN A 584 -30.95 5.91 8.89
CA GLN A 584 -31.54 4.65 8.44
C GLN A 584 -31.43 3.57 9.54
N THR A 585 -32.12 2.46 9.33
CA THR A 585 -32.06 1.26 10.18
C THR A 585 -31.96 0.04 9.27
N PHE A 586 -31.60 -1.12 9.82
CA PHE A 586 -31.63 -2.38 9.07
C PHE A 586 -33.00 -2.65 8.43
N GLY A 587 -32.97 -3.21 7.22
CA GLY A 587 -34.14 -3.72 6.51
C GLY A 587 -34.51 -5.13 6.96
N ASP A 588 -34.85 -6.00 6.02
CA ASP A 588 -35.16 -7.41 6.31
C ASP A 588 -33.93 -8.11 6.94
N SER A 589 -34.03 -8.46 8.23
CA SER A 589 -32.92 -8.98 9.04
C SER A 589 -33.33 -10.25 9.79
N GLU A 590 -32.37 -11.16 10.03
CA GLU A 590 -32.60 -12.36 10.85
C GLU A 590 -32.50 -12.04 12.36
N GLN A 591 -31.60 -11.12 12.72
CA GLN A 591 -31.41 -10.64 14.08
C GLN A 591 -32.23 -9.37 14.31
N ALA A 592 -32.89 -9.28 15.47
CA ALA A 592 -33.76 -8.15 15.76
C ALA A 592 -32.96 -6.87 16.10
N ALA A 593 -33.53 -5.71 15.77
CA ALA A 593 -32.92 -4.41 16.06
C ALA A 593 -33.90 -3.44 16.75
N VAL A 594 -33.34 -2.53 17.53
CA VAL A 594 -34.06 -1.43 18.19
C VAL A 594 -33.50 -0.11 17.69
N ALA A 595 -34.32 0.63 16.94
CA ALA A 595 -34.01 1.99 16.49
C ALA A 595 -34.89 3.00 17.23
N ILE A 596 -34.27 4.03 17.80
CA ILE A 596 -34.96 5.08 18.56
C ILE A 596 -34.47 6.44 18.07
N LEU A 597 -35.44 7.29 17.72
CA LEU A 597 -35.23 8.72 17.51
C LEU A 597 -35.63 9.48 18.78
N LEU A 598 -34.81 10.44 19.16
CA LEU A 598 -34.98 11.20 20.39
C LEU A 598 -34.60 12.68 20.18
N GLU A 599 -34.91 13.52 21.15
CA GLU A 599 -34.28 14.84 21.22
C GLU A 599 -32.77 14.67 21.45
N GLU A 600 -31.95 15.60 20.94
CA GLU A 600 -30.50 15.54 21.09
C GLU A 600 -30.09 15.39 22.56
N GLN A 601 -29.25 14.40 22.83
CA GLN A 601 -28.62 14.13 24.12
C GLN A 601 -27.17 14.60 24.09
N ALA A 602 -26.68 15.03 25.24
CA ALA A 602 -25.29 15.46 25.37
C ALA A 602 -24.33 14.25 25.34
N ALA A 603 -23.12 14.48 24.82
CA ALA A 603 -21.99 13.58 25.01
C ALA A 603 -21.82 13.18 26.49
N GLY A 604 -21.44 11.92 26.73
CA GLY A 604 -21.31 11.33 28.05
C GLY A 604 -22.63 10.85 28.68
N THR A 605 -23.75 10.95 27.96
CA THR A 605 -25.04 10.41 28.42
C THR A 605 -25.07 8.88 28.23
N GLU A 606 -25.17 8.11 29.31
CA GLU A 606 -25.22 6.65 29.23
C GLU A 606 -26.48 6.17 28.49
N VAL A 607 -26.27 5.28 27.53
CA VAL A 607 -27.32 4.53 26.82
C VAL A 607 -27.33 3.10 27.35
N SER A 608 -28.50 2.60 27.75
CA SER A 608 -28.65 1.19 28.14
C SER A 608 -29.89 0.54 27.55
N LEU A 609 -29.77 -0.72 27.15
CA LEU A 609 -30.87 -1.59 26.71
C LEU A 609 -31.08 -2.68 27.74
N ARG A 610 -32.32 -2.83 28.20
CA ARG A 610 -32.69 -3.78 29.26
C ARG A 610 -33.85 -4.67 28.82
N ASP A 611 -33.79 -5.92 29.26
CA ASP A 611 -34.91 -6.87 29.10
C ASP A 611 -36.04 -6.58 30.10
N SER A 612 -37.13 -7.35 29.99
CA SER A 612 -38.30 -7.22 30.86
C SER A 612 -38.06 -7.56 32.34
N ASP A 613 -36.97 -8.28 32.65
CA ASP A 613 -36.53 -8.60 34.01
C ASP A 613 -35.58 -7.52 34.59
N GLY A 614 -35.20 -6.53 33.78
CA GLY A 614 -34.31 -5.42 34.15
C GLY A 614 -32.82 -5.71 33.98
N ASN A 615 -32.45 -6.84 33.37
CA ASN A 615 -31.06 -7.16 33.05
C ASN A 615 -30.56 -6.26 31.92
N ILE A 616 -29.31 -5.80 32.02
CA ILE A 616 -28.68 -4.97 30.99
C ILE A 616 -28.14 -5.88 29.89
N LEU A 617 -28.58 -5.67 28.66
CA LEU A 617 -28.10 -6.35 27.46
C LEU A 617 -26.98 -5.56 26.77
N ILE A 618 -27.16 -4.25 26.65
CA ILE A 618 -26.18 -3.31 26.08
C ILE A 618 -26.05 -2.12 27.03
N SER A 619 -24.80 -1.63 27.21
CA SER A 619 -24.50 -0.39 27.92
C SER A 619 -23.35 0.32 27.23
N THR A 620 -23.53 1.58 26.84
CA THR A 620 -22.48 2.41 26.24
C THR A 620 -22.56 3.84 26.75
N VAL A 621 -21.44 4.56 26.68
CA VAL A 621 -21.35 5.99 27.01
C VAL A 621 -20.74 6.70 25.80
N PRO A 622 -21.55 7.15 24.84
CA PRO A 622 -21.08 7.87 23.66
C PRO A 622 -20.37 9.15 24.10
N ASP A 623 -19.22 9.44 23.51
CA ASP A 623 -18.45 10.67 23.77
C ASP A 623 -18.79 11.81 22.80
N GLN A 624 -19.72 11.58 21.87
CA GLN A 624 -20.36 12.59 21.03
C GLN A 624 -21.85 12.77 21.36
N PRO A 625 -22.45 13.95 21.10
CA PRO A 625 -23.89 14.12 21.20
C PRO A 625 -24.63 13.28 20.16
N PHE A 626 -25.85 12.85 20.47
CA PHE A 626 -26.63 11.96 19.62
C PHE A 626 -28.13 12.24 19.72
N SER A 627 -28.87 12.00 18.64
CA SER A 627 -30.33 12.06 18.59
C SER A 627 -30.97 10.79 18.01
N MET A 628 -30.15 9.80 17.67
CA MET A 628 -30.53 8.46 17.25
C MET A 628 -29.73 7.42 18.03
N ILE A 629 -30.41 6.32 18.38
CA ILE A 629 -29.82 5.11 18.94
C ILE A 629 -30.25 3.93 18.04
N LEU A 630 -29.30 3.12 17.57
CA LEU A 630 -29.53 1.89 16.83
C LEU A 630 -28.81 0.74 17.54
N LEU A 631 -29.56 -0.23 18.07
CA LEU A 631 -29.02 -1.32 18.87
C LEU A 631 -29.45 -2.67 18.31
N SER A 632 -28.54 -3.62 18.25
CA SER A 632 -28.85 -5.03 18.00
C SER A 632 -27.93 -5.93 18.82
N SER A 633 -28.46 -7.06 19.28
CA SER A 633 -27.73 -8.09 20.01
C SER A 633 -28.38 -9.45 19.74
N PRO A 634 -27.63 -10.57 19.80
CA PRO A 634 -28.19 -11.90 19.66
C PRO A 634 -29.21 -12.26 20.77
N ASP A 635 -29.22 -11.49 21.86
CA ASP A 635 -30.16 -11.65 22.97
C ASP A 635 -31.53 -10.98 22.71
N LEU A 636 -31.69 -10.24 21.60
CA LEU A 636 -32.96 -9.63 21.23
C LEU A 636 -33.86 -10.62 20.48
N THR A 637 -35.15 -10.59 20.83
CA THR A 637 -36.20 -11.37 20.18
C THR A 637 -37.18 -10.43 19.47
N ALA A 638 -37.36 -10.62 18.16
CA ALA A 638 -38.27 -9.83 17.36
C ALA A 638 -39.70 -9.85 17.94
N GLY A 639 -40.32 -8.68 18.04
CA GLY A 639 -41.66 -8.48 18.60
C GLY A 639 -41.73 -8.35 20.13
N GLU A 640 -40.65 -8.59 20.86
CA GLU A 640 -40.57 -8.30 22.30
C GLU A 640 -40.30 -6.81 22.57
N THR A 641 -40.74 -6.33 23.72
CA THR A 641 -40.53 -4.96 24.18
C THR A 641 -39.39 -4.90 25.18
N TYR A 642 -38.48 -3.97 24.97
CA TYR A 642 -37.30 -3.70 25.77
C TYR A 642 -37.32 -2.27 26.29
N GLN A 643 -36.66 -2.05 27.42
CA GLN A 643 -36.48 -0.73 27.98
C GLN A 643 -35.16 -0.14 27.48
N VAL A 644 -35.21 1.03 26.85
CA VAL A 644 -34.03 1.81 26.48
C VAL A 644 -33.94 3.06 27.33
N THR A 645 -32.77 3.31 27.90
CA THR A 645 -32.50 4.53 28.67
C THR A 645 -31.47 5.40 27.97
N ALA A 646 -31.65 6.70 28.04
CA ALA A 646 -30.64 7.71 27.71
C ALA A 646 -30.54 8.67 28.92
N GLY A 647 -29.55 8.46 29.78
CA GLY A 647 -29.45 9.14 31.07
C GLY A 647 -30.68 8.88 31.95
N GLU A 648 -31.40 9.94 32.32
CA GLU A 648 -32.65 9.84 33.11
C GLU A 648 -33.88 9.50 32.26
N MET A 649 -33.78 9.58 30.92
CA MET A 649 -34.87 9.24 30.01
C MET A 649 -35.06 7.72 29.98
N VAL A 650 -36.32 7.28 30.07
CA VAL A 650 -36.71 5.86 29.95
C VAL A 650 -37.75 5.73 28.86
N LEU A 651 -37.47 4.87 27.89
CA LEU A 651 -38.29 4.59 26.72
C LEU A 651 -38.55 3.09 26.64
N GLU A 652 -39.67 2.72 26.02
CA GLU A 652 -39.97 1.34 25.68
C GLU A 652 -39.92 1.22 24.16
N ALA A 653 -39.20 0.22 23.65
CA ALA A 653 -39.07 -0.03 22.22
C ALA A 653 -39.28 -1.51 21.92
N THR A 654 -40.01 -1.79 20.85
CA THR A 654 -40.18 -3.15 20.36
C THR A 654 -39.05 -3.47 19.40
N ALA A 655 -38.34 -4.58 19.63
CA ALA A 655 -37.34 -5.06 18.70
C ALA A 655 -38.02 -5.50 17.40
N GLN A 656 -37.57 -4.99 16.27
CA GLN A 656 -38.08 -5.30 14.93
C GLN A 656 -37.25 -6.37 14.25
#